data_AF-A0A094FW95-F1
#
_entry.id   AF-A0A094FW95-F1
#
_cell.length_a   1.000
_cell.length_b   1.000
_cell.length_c   1.000
_cell.angle_alpha   90.00
_cell.angle_beta   90.00
_cell.angle_gamma   90.00
#
_symmetry.space_group_name_H-M   'P 1'
#
loop_
_entity.id
_entity.type
_entity.pdbx_description
1 polymer ?
#
loop_
_entity_poly.entity_id
_entity_poly.type
_entity_poly.pdbx_seq_one_letter_code
_entity_poly.pdbx_strand_id
1 'polypeptide(L)'
;MQTSQTPPNKPRYKRIAVIGTGPSGYSATRALSQEGVFDCIRVFERRDNVGGTWLYDSKSDIFQPPKSDQNPKQNRDRKIPANLHNNPQLTDPEPEDPTVYNPTYDTLDTNAGASTMAFTHTPIPWANSLQSIKKYGRGNSSRPWKSVLAYIEDLFIPYLHFVTFRTTVEKIEKEGTEWVLTLRQERAMYRQHGDASEGRRDYWWQERFDAVVAATGHFSVANVPNIEGLEETAKAFPGKFEHSKAWRAADKYIDKTVVVVGGAVSAADLVDDLHAFVKKPLYLSQRTPNPFLSKAWYLPDVERKPDIKGFSPENSGTIHFTDGTELQGFDHVIFATGYKLSYPFMPFEAITPQNRMKGFYQHIFRIGDPSLTVVGQVKVAVSFRVYEYQAVTVARYFAGRSQELPSIEQQDEWEENRILYKGPTEAFHEIKPDFAEYYGWMTDFHGDPAKGTDTYKLPVWEDCWIDSDIEILLAKDRYWGSIGAVGWVEPRADLPAGPGRIGDDNVNVDVPHTPTVRVNNKRPTGMTIAMALASESGPRLHPHLRNITCSPSEPRLHEAYLHAPSASPSSPLGFPTMRSLSVVALLAAASTTSAAVFEAETGTLAGGAVVASDVPGFSGTGYVTDFIDNTAVLTIDVAGLAAGDYEIKVLYNAQYGDKFTTLTVNGGSSTEVALPNITTTTWETSSAGVFTLTAGTNTVSFARDWGYYLIDAITVTAPPVKPVVVVDVTKGGVAQAEDGIFNGVTAGSSVAGFSGTGYVEGFDVETDKLTFTLHSDTQTLYDVILGYAGVYGGKQTTMSVNGAGGGEVVLLDTSAAASPWANATAGQVLLNVGNNTISFSNDWGWYLLDALYVSPSPPPAPHQVTKVLVAPKPLPETQNLYNTLLAKYGSGTIFSGQADTSGVTWLEQNVGATPAIIGLDMIEYSPTRVEYGSTSTAVEDAIAFDKRGGIVAFQWHWNAPSGLINNDTVPWWKGFYSYGTTFDLTAALADPAGSDYALILRDLDAIAFQLLRLQAAQVPVLWRPLHEADGTWFWWGNFGPESSKALYKLMYTRFTEHHKLRNLIWLWNSVTPSWYPGNDIVDILSYDSYPAAGDHGPVGVQYQALLALGENKKMVTLPEVGSIPDPDILKAYHADWSYFVTWNDEYINADTYNNLAFKKKVYADPTVLKLKDLGNWKGVQSRIKACGASTRAAQK
;
A
#
# COMPACT_ATOMS: atom_id res chain seq x y z
N MET A 1 -52.36 8.51 -28.60
CA MET A 1 -51.02 8.14 -29.11
C MET A 1 -50.23 7.59 -27.95
N GLN A 2 -49.88 6.30 -27.97
CA GLN A 2 -48.96 5.73 -26.99
C GLN A 2 -47.54 6.15 -27.35
N THR A 3 -46.87 6.91 -26.48
CA THR A 3 -45.41 7.08 -26.57
C THR A 3 -44.76 5.79 -26.10
N SER A 4 -44.19 5.03 -27.05
CA SER A 4 -43.46 3.81 -26.74
C SER A 4 -42.26 4.12 -25.85
N GLN A 5 -42.32 3.71 -24.59
CA GLN A 5 -41.12 3.55 -23.78
C GLN A 5 -40.38 2.33 -24.33
N THR A 6 -39.35 2.57 -25.15
CA THR A 6 -38.40 1.52 -25.51
C THR A 6 -37.72 1.07 -24.21
N PRO A 7 -37.73 -0.22 -23.84
CA PRO A 7 -37.01 -0.68 -22.67
C PRO A 7 -35.50 -0.44 -22.85
N PRO A 8 -34.71 -0.36 -21.76
CA PRO A 8 -33.26 -0.35 -21.89
C PRO A 8 -32.85 -1.63 -22.62
N ASN A 9 -32.23 -1.51 -23.81
CA ASN A 9 -31.82 -2.66 -24.61
C ASN A 9 -30.92 -3.57 -23.76
N LYS A 10 -31.31 -4.85 -23.67
CA LYS A 10 -30.48 -5.90 -23.09
C LYS A 10 -29.19 -6.01 -23.90
N PRO A 11 -28.00 -6.11 -23.28
CA PRO A 11 -26.76 -6.26 -24.03
C PRO A 11 -26.76 -7.59 -24.81
N ARG A 12 -26.08 -7.60 -25.96
CA ARG A 12 -25.91 -8.81 -26.79
C ARG A 12 -25.05 -9.86 -26.08
N TYR A 13 -24.03 -9.39 -25.36
CA TYR A 13 -23.05 -10.18 -24.62
C TYR A 13 -22.91 -9.59 -23.22
N LYS A 14 -22.82 -10.43 -22.18
CA LYS A 14 -22.83 -10.00 -20.77
C LYS A 14 -21.47 -10.12 -20.10
N ARG A 15 -20.71 -11.18 -20.42
CA ARG A 15 -19.37 -11.48 -19.91
C ARG A 15 -18.37 -11.33 -21.05
N ILE A 16 -17.37 -10.47 -20.89
CA ILE A 16 -16.46 -10.10 -21.97
C ILE A 16 -15.01 -10.22 -21.52
N ALA A 17 -14.19 -10.89 -22.33
CA ALA A 17 -12.74 -10.96 -22.15
C ALA A 17 -12.02 -9.98 -23.08
N VAL A 18 -11.04 -9.25 -22.56
CA VAL A 18 -10.09 -8.42 -23.32
C VAL A 18 -8.69 -9.00 -23.17
N ILE A 19 -7.95 -9.11 -24.27
CA ILE A 19 -6.61 -9.71 -24.28
C ILE A 19 -5.56 -8.62 -24.59
N GLY A 20 -4.74 -8.28 -23.59
CA GLY A 20 -3.70 -7.25 -23.63
C GLY A 20 -4.12 -5.90 -23.03
N THR A 21 -3.14 -5.17 -22.48
CA THR A 21 -3.31 -3.85 -21.79
C THR A 21 -2.48 -2.72 -22.42
N GLY A 22 -2.10 -2.87 -23.69
CA GLY A 22 -1.59 -1.76 -24.49
C GLY A 22 -2.67 -0.71 -24.80
N PRO A 23 -2.37 0.34 -25.60
CA PRO A 23 -3.33 1.37 -25.98
C PRO A 23 -4.68 0.84 -26.53
N SER A 24 -4.65 -0.25 -27.31
CA SER A 24 -5.87 -0.95 -27.74
C SER A 24 -6.66 -1.57 -26.61
N GLY A 25 -5.96 -2.23 -25.67
CA GLY A 25 -6.56 -2.90 -24.51
C GLY A 25 -7.18 -1.91 -23.53
N TYR A 26 -6.50 -0.79 -23.29
CA TYR A 26 -7.05 0.36 -22.56
C TYR A 26 -8.34 0.84 -23.22
N SER A 27 -8.29 1.12 -24.53
CA SER A 27 -9.45 1.61 -25.29
C SER A 27 -10.66 0.68 -25.14
N ALA A 28 -10.45 -0.63 -25.34
CA ALA A 28 -11.48 -1.65 -25.20
C ALA A 28 -12.03 -1.71 -23.77
N THR A 29 -11.16 -1.80 -22.76
CA THR A 29 -11.55 -1.91 -21.35
C THR A 29 -12.36 -0.69 -20.90
N ARG A 30 -11.89 0.52 -21.23
CA ARG A 30 -12.59 1.77 -20.93
C ARG A 30 -13.95 1.85 -21.62
N ALA A 31 -14.01 1.61 -22.93
CA ALA A 31 -15.24 1.69 -23.70
C ALA A 31 -16.29 0.70 -23.17
N LEU A 32 -15.89 -0.54 -22.87
CA LEU A 32 -16.76 -1.54 -22.26
C LEU A 32 -17.27 -1.11 -20.87
N SER A 33 -16.37 -0.65 -19.99
CA SER A 33 -16.72 -0.21 -18.65
C SER A 33 -17.74 0.95 -18.67
N GLN A 34 -17.56 1.93 -19.55
CA GLN A 34 -18.42 3.12 -19.62
C GLN A 34 -19.86 2.83 -20.09
N GLU A 35 -20.11 1.72 -20.80
CA GLU A 35 -21.48 1.35 -21.21
C GLU A 35 -22.35 0.91 -20.03
N GLY A 36 -21.76 0.46 -18.91
CA GLY A 36 -22.47 0.22 -17.64
C GLY A 36 -23.56 -0.87 -17.66
N VAL A 37 -23.46 -1.85 -18.58
CA VAL A 37 -24.47 -2.92 -18.76
C VAL A 37 -23.92 -4.35 -18.76
N PHE A 38 -22.61 -4.53 -18.66
CA PHE A 38 -21.98 -5.84 -18.69
C PHE A 38 -21.93 -6.45 -17.28
N ASP A 39 -22.27 -7.74 -17.17
CA ASP A 39 -22.24 -8.47 -15.91
C ASP A 39 -20.78 -8.74 -15.46
N CYS A 40 -19.85 -8.87 -16.42
CA CYS A 40 -18.44 -9.14 -16.15
C CYS A 40 -17.53 -8.62 -17.28
N ILE A 41 -16.42 -7.97 -16.90
CA ILE A 41 -15.30 -7.62 -17.79
C ILE A 41 -14.04 -8.20 -17.15
N ARG A 42 -13.27 -8.99 -17.91
CA ARG A 42 -11.96 -9.51 -17.49
C ARG A 42 -10.92 -9.13 -18.54
N VAL A 43 -9.76 -8.65 -18.10
CA VAL A 43 -8.65 -8.24 -18.96
C VAL A 43 -7.43 -9.09 -18.60
N PHE A 44 -6.80 -9.72 -19.59
CA PHE A 44 -5.64 -10.59 -19.38
C PHE A 44 -4.39 -9.96 -19.96
N GLU A 45 -3.35 -9.80 -19.12
CA GLU A 45 -2.04 -9.29 -19.53
C GLU A 45 -0.96 -10.31 -19.19
N ARG A 46 -0.14 -10.67 -20.18
CA ARG A 46 0.98 -11.61 -19.99
C ARG A 46 2.15 -10.97 -19.24
N ARG A 47 2.26 -9.64 -19.28
CA ARG A 47 3.22 -8.83 -18.52
C ARG A 47 2.72 -8.57 -17.11
N ASP A 48 3.56 -7.97 -16.27
CA ASP A 48 3.23 -7.59 -14.90
C ASP A 48 2.90 -6.12 -14.70
N ASN A 49 2.68 -5.37 -15.79
CA ASN A 49 2.22 -3.99 -15.78
C ASN A 49 1.48 -3.68 -17.10
N VAL A 50 0.76 -2.55 -17.13
CA VAL A 50 0.06 -2.05 -18.32
C VAL A 50 0.97 -1.29 -19.28
N GLY A 51 0.48 -0.96 -20.47
CA GLY A 51 1.19 -0.13 -21.46
C GLY A 51 1.66 -0.88 -22.70
N GLY A 52 1.58 -2.22 -22.72
CA GLY A 52 1.94 -3.04 -23.88
C GLY A 52 3.40 -2.81 -24.31
N THR A 53 3.62 -2.41 -25.57
CA THR A 53 4.97 -2.20 -26.12
C THR A 53 5.75 -1.05 -25.49
N TRP A 54 5.09 -0.13 -24.79
CA TRP A 54 5.72 1.03 -24.13
C TRP A 54 6.46 0.67 -22.85
N LEU A 55 6.25 -0.54 -22.30
CA LEU A 55 7.09 -1.08 -21.24
C LEU A 55 8.49 -1.36 -21.80
N TYR A 56 9.52 -0.78 -21.21
CA TYR A 56 10.92 -1.01 -21.59
C TYR A 56 11.48 -2.28 -20.96
N ASP A 57 12.19 -3.09 -21.76
CA ASP A 57 12.98 -4.22 -21.27
C ASP A 57 14.47 -3.91 -21.46
N SER A 58 15.27 -4.02 -20.39
CA SER A 58 16.73 -3.90 -20.49
C SER A 58 17.37 -5.07 -21.24
N LYS A 59 16.76 -6.26 -21.17
CA LYS A 59 17.09 -7.41 -22.03
C LYS A 59 16.64 -7.13 -23.48
N SER A 60 17.45 -7.54 -24.44
CA SER A 60 17.15 -7.48 -25.87
C SER A 60 16.54 -8.78 -26.40
N ASP A 61 15.74 -8.67 -27.45
CA ASP A 61 15.23 -9.80 -28.24
C ASP A 61 16.38 -10.65 -28.83
N ILE A 62 16.17 -11.97 -28.94
CA ILE A 62 17.16 -12.90 -29.52
C ILE A 62 16.83 -13.12 -30.99
N PHE A 63 17.80 -12.91 -31.88
CA PHE A 63 17.61 -13.14 -33.31
C PHE A 63 17.29 -14.61 -33.61
N GLN A 64 16.19 -14.84 -34.32
CA GLN A 64 15.81 -16.15 -34.84
C GLN A 64 15.77 -16.09 -36.37
N PRO A 65 16.63 -16.83 -37.09
CA PRO A 65 16.51 -16.92 -38.54
C PRO A 65 15.20 -17.62 -38.93
N PRO A 66 14.63 -17.34 -40.11
CA PRO A 66 13.46 -18.06 -40.60
C PRO A 66 13.86 -19.52 -40.87
N LYS A 67 13.27 -20.48 -40.16
CA LYS A 67 13.43 -21.90 -40.48
C LYS A 67 12.71 -22.21 -41.78
N SER A 68 13.35 -23.00 -42.65
CA SER A 68 12.84 -23.35 -43.99
C SER A 68 11.40 -23.90 -44.00
N ASP A 69 10.99 -24.60 -42.95
CA ASP A 69 9.79 -25.46 -42.95
C ASP A 69 8.66 -24.96 -42.03
N GLN A 70 8.81 -23.82 -41.34
CA GLN A 70 7.84 -23.38 -40.32
C GLN A 70 7.08 -22.09 -40.69
N ASN A 71 5.85 -22.28 -41.20
CA ASN A 71 4.75 -21.34 -40.99
C ASN A 71 4.61 -21.07 -39.46
N PRO A 72 4.33 -19.85 -38.98
CA PRO A 72 4.37 -19.53 -37.54
C PRO A 72 3.18 -20.13 -36.76
N LYS A 73 3.13 -21.45 -36.64
CA LYS A 73 2.35 -22.23 -35.65
C LYS A 73 2.93 -22.07 -34.23
N GLN A 74 3.56 -20.94 -33.93
CA GLN A 74 4.50 -20.70 -32.82
C GLN A 74 3.92 -20.80 -31.39
N ASN A 75 2.72 -21.36 -31.23
CA ASN A 75 2.15 -21.69 -29.91
C ASN A 75 1.19 -22.90 -29.92
N ARG A 76 0.92 -23.53 -31.06
CA ARG A 76 -0.03 -24.66 -31.13
C ARG A 76 0.55 -25.99 -30.63
N ASP A 77 1.86 -26.02 -30.41
CA ASP A 77 2.59 -27.20 -29.93
C ASP A 77 2.85 -27.16 -28.41
N ARG A 78 2.45 -26.08 -27.68
CA ARG A 78 2.49 -26.05 -26.21
C ARG A 78 1.52 -27.09 -25.66
N LYS A 79 1.99 -27.92 -24.72
CA LYS A 79 1.22 -29.05 -24.18
C LYS A 79 0.26 -28.58 -23.08
N ILE A 80 -0.88 -28.04 -23.49
CA ILE A 80 -1.97 -27.66 -22.58
C ILE A 80 -2.40 -28.88 -21.72
N PRO A 81 -2.52 -28.73 -20.39
CA PRO A 81 -3.01 -29.80 -19.51
C PRO A 81 -4.43 -30.26 -19.87
N ALA A 82 -4.69 -31.57 -19.77
CA ALA A 82 -6.01 -32.13 -20.02
C ALA A 82 -6.97 -31.86 -18.84
N ASN A 83 -8.27 -31.78 -19.10
CA ASN A 83 -9.34 -31.69 -18.09
C ASN A 83 -9.38 -30.40 -17.23
N LEU A 84 -8.93 -29.25 -17.76
CA LEU A 84 -8.95 -27.97 -17.05
C LEU A 84 -10.34 -27.43 -16.70
N HIS A 85 -11.41 -27.87 -17.39
CA HIS A 85 -12.77 -27.30 -17.26
C HIS A 85 -13.33 -27.21 -15.84
N ASN A 86 -12.95 -28.13 -14.95
CA ASN A 86 -13.43 -28.20 -13.56
C ASN A 86 -12.29 -28.26 -12.53
N ASN A 87 -11.03 -28.21 -12.97
CA ASN A 87 -9.88 -28.42 -12.08
C ASN A 87 -8.67 -27.63 -12.61
N PRO A 88 -8.35 -26.46 -12.02
CA PRO A 88 -7.09 -25.78 -12.24
C PRO A 88 -5.91 -26.69 -11.94
N GLN A 89 -4.81 -26.54 -12.68
CA GLN A 89 -3.65 -27.44 -12.60
C GLN A 89 -2.34 -26.68 -12.53
N LEU A 90 -1.35 -27.33 -11.92
CA LEU A 90 0.01 -26.82 -11.78
C LEU A 90 0.97 -27.71 -12.55
N THR A 91 1.65 -27.16 -13.54
CA THR A 91 2.72 -27.86 -14.28
C THR A 91 4.07 -27.33 -13.88
N ASP A 92 5.14 -28.00 -14.28
CA ASP A 92 6.46 -27.36 -14.31
C ASP A 92 6.41 -26.09 -15.19
N PRO A 93 7.22 -25.06 -14.92
CA PRO A 93 7.19 -23.83 -15.69
C PRO A 93 7.63 -24.06 -17.14
N GLU A 94 6.87 -23.50 -18.08
CA GLU A 94 7.29 -23.44 -19.48
C GLU A 94 8.55 -22.55 -19.64
N PRO A 95 9.41 -22.81 -20.65
CA PRO A 95 10.54 -21.94 -20.98
C PRO A 95 10.12 -20.49 -21.26
N GLU A 96 10.99 -19.54 -20.90
CA GLU A 96 10.75 -18.09 -21.13
C GLU A 96 10.55 -17.82 -22.63
N ASP A 97 9.41 -17.20 -22.97
CA ASP A 97 9.03 -16.90 -24.36
C ASP A 97 9.84 -15.70 -24.89
N PRO A 98 10.76 -15.87 -25.86
CA PRO A 98 11.57 -14.76 -26.36
C PRO A 98 10.73 -13.66 -27.03
N THR A 99 9.47 -13.94 -27.42
CA THR A 99 8.56 -12.93 -27.99
C THR A 99 7.97 -11.99 -26.94
N VAL A 100 8.26 -12.17 -25.64
CA VAL A 100 7.82 -11.29 -24.55
C VAL A 100 8.52 -9.92 -24.55
N TYR A 101 9.81 -9.86 -24.88
CA TYR A 101 10.56 -8.60 -24.82
C TYR A 101 10.03 -7.55 -25.80
N ASN A 102 9.94 -6.30 -25.34
CA ASN A 102 9.42 -5.20 -26.15
C ASN A 102 10.49 -4.51 -27.03
N PRO A 103 10.07 -3.80 -28.10
CA PRO A 103 10.97 -3.06 -28.98
C PRO A 103 11.38 -1.68 -28.47
N THR A 104 10.88 -1.23 -27.31
CA THR A 104 11.18 0.11 -26.77
C THR A 104 12.63 0.21 -26.29
N TYR A 105 13.29 1.33 -26.61
CA TYR A 105 14.68 1.65 -26.27
C TYR A 105 14.78 3.01 -25.59
N ASP A 106 15.85 3.27 -24.82
CA ASP A 106 15.85 4.37 -23.84
C ASP A 106 15.74 5.76 -24.48
N THR A 107 16.33 5.94 -25.67
CA THR A 107 16.32 7.17 -26.47
C THR A 107 15.07 7.35 -27.35
N LEU A 108 14.06 6.46 -27.25
CA LEU A 108 12.86 6.53 -28.11
C LEU A 108 12.02 7.79 -27.83
N ASP A 109 11.98 8.70 -28.80
CA ASP A 109 10.96 9.74 -28.97
C ASP A 109 9.91 9.29 -30.01
N THR A 110 8.65 9.70 -29.84
CA THR A 110 7.58 9.34 -30.78
C THR A 110 7.84 9.86 -32.19
N ASN A 111 7.63 8.99 -33.19
CA ASN A 111 7.60 9.35 -34.61
C ASN A 111 6.20 9.81 -35.09
N ALA A 112 5.19 9.70 -34.22
CA ALA A 112 3.89 10.34 -34.33
C ALA A 112 3.84 11.61 -33.45
N GLY A 113 3.11 12.62 -33.89
CA GLY A 113 2.89 13.86 -33.15
C GLY A 113 1.93 13.65 -31.98
N ALA A 114 2.21 14.30 -30.85
CA ALA A 114 1.50 14.05 -29.58
C ALA A 114 -0.02 14.25 -29.65
N SER A 115 -0.51 15.25 -30.39
CA SER A 115 -1.94 15.55 -30.53
C SER A 115 -2.66 14.54 -31.44
N THR A 116 -1.97 14.11 -32.51
CA THR A 116 -2.40 13.06 -33.42
C THR A 116 -2.47 11.71 -32.70
N MET A 117 -1.44 11.37 -31.92
CA MET A 117 -1.33 10.10 -31.21
C MET A 117 -2.27 9.96 -30.01
N ALA A 118 -2.63 11.05 -29.31
CA ALA A 118 -3.43 11.01 -28.10
C ALA A 118 -4.88 10.50 -28.30
N PHE A 119 -5.46 9.96 -27.22
CA PHE A 119 -6.90 9.73 -27.11
C PHE A 119 -7.69 11.05 -27.15
N THR A 120 -8.93 11.01 -27.65
CA THR A 120 -9.74 12.24 -27.85
C THR A 120 -10.14 12.92 -26.53
N HIS A 121 -10.21 12.18 -25.43
CA HIS A 121 -10.61 12.70 -24.11
C HIS A 121 -9.47 13.26 -23.26
N THR A 122 -8.20 12.93 -23.56
CA THR A 122 -7.06 13.37 -22.74
C THR A 122 -5.81 13.49 -23.59
N PRO A 123 -5.20 14.70 -23.72
CA PRO A 123 -3.96 14.87 -24.45
C PRO A 123 -2.79 14.20 -23.73
N ILE A 124 -1.79 13.73 -24.47
CA ILE A 124 -0.52 13.30 -23.87
C ILE A 124 0.17 14.53 -23.24
N PRO A 125 0.62 14.46 -21.97
CA PRO A 125 1.33 15.54 -21.30
C PRO A 125 2.46 16.13 -22.14
N TRP A 126 2.79 17.40 -21.90
CA TRP A 126 3.95 18.02 -22.53
C TRP A 126 5.23 17.38 -22.00
N ALA A 127 6.05 16.81 -22.89
CA ALA A 127 7.42 16.38 -22.61
C ALA A 127 8.23 16.32 -23.93
N ASN A 128 9.42 16.90 -23.99
CA ASN A 128 10.40 16.58 -25.04
C ASN A 128 11.67 16.07 -24.36
N SER A 129 12.35 15.08 -24.95
CA SER A 129 13.66 14.66 -24.47
C SER A 129 14.73 15.72 -24.76
N LEU A 130 15.87 15.66 -24.07
CA LEU A 130 17.02 16.50 -24.41
C LEU A 130 17.53 16.23 -25.84
N GLN A 131 17.31 15.02 -26.37
CA GLN A 131 17.71 14.65 -27.73
C GLN A 131 16.76 15.25 -28.77
N SER A 132 15.44 15.14 -28.61
CA SER A 132 14.48 15.76 -29.54
C SER A 132 14.49 17.29 -29.46
N ILE A 133 14.80 17.88 -28.30
CA ILE A 133 15.08 19.33 -28.19
C ILE A 133 16.32 19.72 -29.01
N LYS A 134 17.40 18.93 -28.96
CA LYS A 134 18.62 19.19 -29.75
C LYS A 134 18.42 18.97 -31.26
N LYS A 135 17.75 17.89 -31.66
CA LYS A 135 17.51 17.53 -33.08
C LYS A 135 16.44 18.43 -33.73
N TYR A 136 15.34 18.75 -33.03
CA TYR A 136 14.13 19.34 -33.62
C TYR A 136 13.65 20.66 -32.96
N GLY A 137 14.30 21.11 -31.89
CA GLY A 137 13.94 22.32 -31.15
C GLY A 137 12.96 22.10 -29.99
N ARG A 138 12.83 23.11 -29.12
CA ARG A 138 11.88 23.10 -27.99
C ARG A 138 10.44 23.20 -28.50
N GLY A 139 9.54 22.40 -27.92
CA GLY A 139 8.12 22.43 -28.25
C GLY A 139 7.76 21.65 -29.51
N ASN A 140 8.66 20.78 -29.99
CA ASN A 140 8.36 19.89 -31.09
C ASN A 140 7.28 18.85 -30.68
N SER A 141 6.64 18.22 -31.67
CA SER A 141 5.49 17.35 -31.43
C SER A 141 5.82 15.94 -30.92
N SER A 142 7.09 15.52 -30.83
CA SER A 142 7.45 14.21 -30.27
C SER A 142 7.29 14.17 -28.74
N ARG A 143 7.16 12.96 -28.19
CA ARG A 143 7.21 12.68 -26.74
C ARG A 143 8.22 11.57 -26.45
N PRO A 144 9.02 11.65 -25.37
CA PRO A 144 9.84 10.52 -24.94
C PRO A 144 8.94 9.37 -24.47
N TRP A 145 9.33 8.13 -24.75
CA TRP A 145 8.54 6.93 -24.42
C TRP A 145 8.10 6.86 -22.96
N LYS A 146 8.94 7.32 -22.01
CA LYS A 146 8.63 7.39 -20.57
C LYS A 146 7.38 8.24 -20.28
N SER A 147 7.19 9.33 -21.02
CA SER A 147 5.99 10.17 -20.92
C SER A 147 4.74 9.53 -21.52
N VAL A 148 4.91 8.64 -22.52
CA VAL A 148 3.81 7.92 -23.15
C VAL A 148 3.38 6.74 -22.29
N LEU A 149 4.34 5.99 -21.72
CA LEU A 149 4.07 4.93 -20.76
C LEU A 149 3.33 5.49 -19.54
N ALA A 150 3.85 6.54 -18.89
CA ALA A 150 3.21 7.15 -17.73
C ALA A 150 1.79 7.66 -18.03
N TYR A 151 1.55 8.18 -19.24
CA TYR A 151 0.21 8.56 -19.70
C TYR A 151 -0.74 7.36 -19.83
N ILE A 152 -0.27 6.21 -20.35
CA ILE A 152 -1.09 5.00 -20.43
C ILE A 152 -1.31 4.38 -19.05
N GLU A 153 -0.28 4.33 -18.20
CA GLU A 153 -0.39 3.88 -16.80
C GLU A 153 -1.43 4.71 -16.03
N ASP A 154 -1.27 6.05 -15.98
CA ASP A 154 -2.18 6.97 -15.28
C ASP A 154 -3.63 6.80 -15.79
N LEU A 155 -3.83 6.59 -17.09
CA LEU A 155 -5.15 6.37 -17.67
C LEU A 155 -5.75 5.00 -17.33
N PHE A 156 -4.95 3.95 -17.15
CA PHE A 156 -5.44 2.62 -16.80
C PHE A 156 -5.83 2.49 -15.32
N ILE A 157 -5.35 3.37 -14.43
CA ILE A 157 -5.58 3.32 -12.97
C ILE A 157 -7.04 2.96 -12.56
N PRO A 158 -8.11 3.57 -13.14
CA PRO A 158 -9.49 3.24 -12.77
C PRO A 158 -9.92 1.82 -13.17
N TYR A 159 -9.23 1.20 -14.12
CA TYR A 159 -9.59 -0.05 -14.78
C TYR A 159 -8.69 -1.24 -14.39
N LEU A 160 -7.67 -1.02 -13.55
CA LEU A 160 -6.76 -2.09 -13.10
C LEU A 160 -7.49 -3.23 -12.38
N HIS A 161 -8.63 -2.96 -11.73
CA HIS A 161 -9.48 -3.97 -11.10
C HIS A 161 -10.15 -4.95 -12.08
N PHE A 162 -10.05 -4.75 -13.40
CA PHE A 162 -10.43 -5.76 -14.39
C PHE A 162 -9.26 -6.65 -14.82
N VAL A 163 -8.01 -6.28 -14.49
CA VAL A 163 -6.80 -6.87 -15.05
C VAL A 163 -6.30 -8.05 -14.21
N THR A 164 -5.95 -9.14 -14.87
CA THR A 164 -5.16 -10.24 -14.32
C THR A 164 -3.79 -10.24 -15.02
N PHE A 165 -2.76 -9.86 -14.28
CA PHE A 165 -1.37 -9.78 -14.74
C PHE A 165 -0.67 -11.15 -14.78
N ARG A 166 0.50 -11.20 -15.43
CA ARG A 166 1.34 -12.41 -15.63
C ARG A 166 0.59 -13.59 -16.24
N THR A 167 -0.50 -13.32 -16.94
CA THR A 167 -1.46 -14.31 -17.43
C THR A 167 -1.50 -14.32 -18.96
N THR A 168 -0.97 -15.38 -19.55
CA THR A 168 -1.03 -15.63 -20.99
C THR A 168 -2.34 -16.34 -21.34
N VAL A 169 -3.05 -15.82 -22.34
CA VAL A 169 -4.14 -16.56 -23.00
C VAL A 169 -3.49 -17.51 -24.02
N GLU A 170 -3.43 -18.80 -23.70
CA GLU A 170 -2.75 -19.79 -24.54
C GLU A 170 -3.65 -20.31 -25.67
N LYS A 171 -4.97 -20.40 -25.43
CA LYS A 171 -5.97 -20.88 -26.39
C LYS A 171 -7.33 -20.24 -26.14
N ILE A 172 -8.08 -19.95 -27.20
CA ILE A 172 -9.52 -19.70 -27.14
C ILE A 172 -10.27 -20.70 -28.03
N GLU A 173 -11.42 -21.19 -27.57
CA GLU A 173 -12.31 -22.07 -28.34
C GLU A 173 -13.78 -21.76 -28.07
N LYS A 174 -14.66 -22.14 -28.99
CA LYS A 174 -16.10 -21.88 -28.90
C LYS A 174 -16.83 -23.16 -28.46
N GLU A 175 -17.58 -23.07 -27.37
CA GLU A 175 -18.43 -24.16 -26.88
C GLU A 175 -19.87 -23.68 -26.77
N GLY A 176 -20.75 -24.23 -27.60
CA GLY A 176 -22.12 -23.72 -27.73
C GLY A 176 -22.10 -22.24 -28.14
N THR A 177 -22.59 -21.36 -27.26
CA THR A 177 -22.59 -19.91 -27.45
C THR A 177 -21.44 -19.17 -26.76
N GLU A 178 -20.64 -19.86 -25.94
CA GLU A 178 -19.57 -19.26 -25.14
C GLU A 178 -18.19 -19.40 -25.79
N TRP A 179 -17.28 -18.49 -25.45
CA TRP A 179 -15.83 -18.65 -25.62
C TRP A 179 -15.22 -19.18 -24.32
N VAL A 180 -14.47 -20.28 -24.42
CA VAL A 180 -13.61 -20.79 -23.36
C VAL A 180 -12.20 -20.27 -23.59
N LEU A 181 -11.67 -19.54 -22.62
CA LEU A 181 -10.27 -19.09 -22.58
C LEU A 181 -9.47 -20.07 -21.72
N THR A 182 -8.39 -20.62 -22.27
CA THR A 182 -7.38 -21.36 -21.49
C THR A 182 -6.27 -20.41 -21.11
N LEU A 183 -6.05 -20.29 -19.80
CA LEU A 183 -5.24 -19.27 -19.16
C LEU A 183 -4.07 -19.93 -18.44
N ARG A 184 -2.87 -19.34 -18.57
CA ARG A 184 -1.66 -19.74 -17.85
C ARG A 184 -1.06 -18.55 -17.16
N GLN A 185 -0.95 -18.61 -15.83
CA GLN A 185 -0.16 -17.67 -15.05
C GLN A 185 1.25 -18.25 -14.88
N GLU A 186 2.25 -17.53 -15.39
CA GLU A 186 3.63 -18.00 -15.38
C GLU A 186 4.24 -17.98 -13.97
N ARG A 187 4.93 -19.06 -13.60
CA ARG A 187 5.70 -19.17 -12.35
C ARG A 187 4.91 -18.78 -11.10
N ALA A 188 3.61 -19.07 -11.10
CA ALA A 188 2.77 -19.05 -9.92
C ALA A 188 3.39 -19.91 -8.82
N MET A 189 3.27 -19.44 -7.59
CA MET A 189 3.84 -20.10 -6.43
C MET A 189 2.70 -20.67 -5.61
N TYR A 190 2.74 -21.98 -5.39
CA TYR A 190 1.65 -22.76 -4.84
C TYR A 190 2.22 -23.81 -3.90
N ARG A 191 1.68 -23.87 -2.69
CA ARG A 191 2.02 -24.88 -1.69
C ARG A 191 0.85 -25.87 -1.63
N GLN A 192 1.03 -27.08 -2.15
CA GLN A 192 0.05 -28.13 -1.94
C GLN A 192 0.21 -28.65 -0.51
N HIS A 193 -0.89 -28.83 0.23
CA HIS A 193 -0.84 -29.38 1.59
C HIS A 193 -0.14 -30.75 1.60
N GLY A 194 1.04 -30.81 2.24
CA GLY A 194 1.74 -32.06 2.54
C GLY A 194 2.93 -32.44 1.65
N ASP A 195 3.32 -31.62 0.65
CA ASP A 195 4.51 -31.87 -0.17
C ASP A 195 5.57 -30.77 0.03
N ALA A 196 6.82 -31.18 0.29
CA ALA A 196 7.96 -30.31 0.54
C ALA A 196 8.79 -30.01 -0.73
N SER A 197 8.32 -30.43 -1.91
CA SER A 197 8.98 -30.13 -3.19
C SER A 197 8.73 -28.69 -3.65
N GLU A 198 9.58 -27.78 -3.18
CA GLU A 198 9.58 -26.38 -3.60
C GLU A 198 9.89 -26.21 -5.09
N GLY A 199 9.04 -25.47 -5.78
CA GLY A 199 9.27 -25.04 -7.15
C GLY A 199 8.26 -24.00 -7.58
N ARG A 200 8.70 -23.05 -8.40
CA ARG A 200 7.79 -22.24 -9.22
C ARG A 200 7.05 -23.19 -10.16
N ARG A 201 5.75 -22.98 -10.36
CA ARG A 201 4.91 -23.81 -11.22
C ARG A 201 4.11 -22.90 -12.15
N ASP A 202 3.72 -23.39 -13.32
CA ASP A 202 2.74 -22.64 -14.12
C ASP A 202 1.34 -23.04 -13.67
N TYR A 203 0.50 -22.06 -13.34
CA TYR A 203 -0.88 -22.27 -12.91
C TYR A 203 -1.82 -22.11 -14.10
N TRP A 204 -2.61 -23.13 -14.36
CA TRP A 204 -3.49 -23.24 -15.53
C TRP A 204 -4.95 -23.35 -15.11
N TRP A 205 -5.82 -22.58 -15.76
CA TRP A 205 -7.28 -22.68 -15.55
C TRP A 205 -8.03 -22.27 -16.82
N GLN A 206 -9.37 -22.32 -16.75
CA GLN A 206 -10.24 -21.88 -17.82
C GLN A 206 -11.33 -20.94 -17.32
N GLU A 207 -11.70 -19.96 -18.15
CA GLU A 207 -12.82 -19.03 -17.91
C GLU A 207 -13.73 -18.96 -19.14
N ARG A 208 -15.02 -18.65 -18.91
CA ARG A 208 -16.08 -18.67 -19.93
C ARG A 208 -16.70 -17.29 -20.13
N PHE A 209 -16.76 -16.84 -21.39
CA PHE A 209 -17.22 -15.52 -21.80
C PHE A 209 -18.21 -15.60 -22.96
N ASP A 210 -19.06 -14.57 -23.12
CA ASP A 210 -19.95 -14.47 -24.27
C ASP A 210 -19.21 -13.94 -25.50
N ALA A 211 -18.27 -13.01 -25.29
CA ALA A 211 -17.48 -12.35 -26.33
C ALA A 211 -16.01 -12.09 -25.93
N VAL A 212 -15.14 -11.92 -26.94
CA VAL A 212 -13.69 -11.72 -26.80
C VAL A 212 -13.22 -10.55 -27.66
N VAL A 213 -12.38 -9.68 -27.06
CA VAL A 213 -11.70 -8.57 -27.74
C VAL A 213 -10.19 -8.84 -27.73
N ALA A 214 -9.63 -9.19 -28.89
CA ALA A 214 -8.19 -9.36 -29.07
C ALA A 214 -7.51 -7.99 -29.29
N ALA A 215 -6.81 -7.50 -28.26
CA ALA A 215 -6.17 -6.18 -28.22
C ALA A 215 -4.64 -6.28 -28.03
N THR A 216 -4.05 -7.38 -28.50
CA THR A 216 -2.66 -7.81 -28.23
C THR A 216 -1.57 -6.98 -28.92
N GLY A 217 -1.94 -6.10 -29.84
CA GLY A 217 -1.00 -5.39 -30.71
C GLY A 217 -0.32 -6.31 -31.74
N HIS A 218 0.54 -5.72 -32.58
CA HIS A 218 1.13 -6.39 -33.75
C HIS A 218 2.63 -6.12 -33.95
N PHE A 219 3.36 -5.77 -32.88
CA PHE A 219 4.80 -5.44 -32.90
C PHE A 219 5.67 -6.32 -31.97
N SER A 220 5.30 -7.59 -31.79
CA SER A 220 5.98 -8.55 -30.90
C SER A 220 6.87 -9.57 -31.62
N VAL A 221 6.46 -10.05 -32.80
CA VAL A 221 7.19 -11.07 -33.59
C VAL A 221 7.96 -10.40 -34.73
N ALA A 222 9.29 -10.52 -34.73
CA ALA A 222 10.15 -9.93 -35.76
C ALA A 222 9.86 -10.49 -37.17
N ASN A 223 9.80 -9.62 -38.19
CA ASN A 223 9.68 -10.03 -39.58
C ASN A 223 11.06 -10.15 -40.25
N VAL A 224 11.76 -11.26 -40.03
CA VAL A 224 12.97 -11.58 -40.78
C VAL A 224 12.58 -12.23 -42.13
N PRO A 225 13.05 -11.71 -43.28
CA PRO A 225 12.80 -12.31 -44.59
C PRO A 225 13.60 -13.62 -44.76
N ASN A 226 13.04 -14.59 -45.48
CA ASN A 226 13.79 -15.80 -45.84
C ASN A 226 14.79 -15.46 -46.97
N ILE A 227 16.08 -15.49 -46.65
CA ILE A 227 17.19 -15.18 -47.55
C ILE A 227 18.13 -16.38 -47.59
N GLU A 228 18.57 -16.77 -48.79
CA GLU A 228 19.48 -17.89 -49.02
C GLU A 228 20.74 -17.79 -48.14
N GLY A 229 21.09 -18.86 -47.42
CA GLY A 229 22.28 -18.92 -46.57
C GLY A 229 22.20 -18.15 -45.24
N LEU A 230 21.09 -17.47 -44.93
CA LEU A 230 20.94 -16.69 -43.69
C LEU A 230 20.93 -17.58 -42.44
N GLU A 231 20.23 -18.72 -42.46
CA GLU A 231 20.14 -19.62 -41.31
C GLU A 231 21.50 -20.26 -40.99
N GLU A 232 22.22 -20.69 -42.03
CA GLU A 232 23.56 -21.27 -41.96
C GLU A 232 24.59 -20.25 -41.44
N THR A 233 24.56 -19.03 -41.98
CA THR A 233 25.50 -17.96 -41.60
C THR A 233 25.22 -17.44 -40.18
N ALA A 234 23.95 -17.35 -39.77
CA ALA A 234 23.58 -16.98 -38.40
C ALA A 234 23.95 -18.06 -37.37
N LYS A 235 23.86 -19.35 -37.74
CA LYS A 235 24.37 -20.47 -36.91
C LYS A 235 25.90 -20.45 -36.80
N ALA A 236 26.61 -20.13 -37.89
CA ALA A 236 28.07 -20.05 -37.90
C ALA A 236 28.61 -18.87 -37.06
N PHE A 237 27.89 -17.75 -37.03
CA PHE A 237 28.29 -16.54 -36.29
C PHE A 237 27.17 -15.99 -35.39
N PRO A 238 26.92 -16.61 -34.23
CA PRO A 238 25.97 -16.10 -33.24
C PRO A 238 26.28 -14.65 -32.85
N GLY A 239 25.26 -13.80 -32.80
CA GLY A 239 25.38 -12.37 -32.44
C GLY A 239 25.69 -11.42 -33.60
N LYS A 240 26.03 -11.90 -34.81
CA LYS A 240 26.19 -11.03 -36.00
C LYS A 240 24.87 -10.56 -36.62
N PHE A 241 23.74 -11.17 -36.26
CA PHE A 241 22.44 -10.87 -36.84
C PHE A 241 21.46 -10.43 -35.76
N GLU A 242 20.72 -9.37 -36.03
CA GLU A 242 19.78 -8.77 -35.09
C GLU A 242 18.54 -8.24 -35.83
N HIS A 243 17.41 -8.12 -35.12
CA HIS A 243 16.26 -7.36 -35.60
C HIS A 243 16.16 -6.04 -34.84
N SER A 244 15.58 -5.00 -35.44
CA SER A 244 15.37 -3.69 -34.82
C SER A 244 14.66 -3.73 -33.45
N LYS A 245 13.87 -4.79 -33.16
CA LYS A 245 13.29 -5.09 -31.85
C LYS A 245 14.34 -5.26 -30.73
N ALA A 246 15.55 -5.73 -31.07
CA ALA A 246 16.67 -5.92 -30.16
C ALA A 246 17.51 -4.64 -29.91
N TRP A 247 17.27 -3.56 -30.67
CA TRP A 247 18.00 -2.30 -30.52
C TRP A 247 17.78 -1.69 -29.12
N ARG A 248 18.84 -1.13 -28.54
CA ARG A 248 18.82 -0.45 -27.24
C ARG A 248 19.68 0.81 -27.21
N ALA A 249 20.92 0.72 -27.69
CA ALA A 249 21.88 1.81 -27.78
C ALA A 249 22.98 1.49 -28.83
N ALA A 250 23.75 2.51 -29.21
CA ALA A 250 24.77 2.41 -30.27
C ALA A 250 26.12 1.80 -29.82
N ASP A 251 26.37 1.68 -28.52
CA ASP A 251 27.70 1.42 -27.94
C ASP A 251 28.40 0.16 -28.49
N LYS A 252 27.64 -0.93 -28.68
CA LYS A 252 28.19 -2.20 -29.18
C LYS A 252 28.59 -2.18 -30.67
N TYR A 253 28.20 -1.13 -31.41
CA TYR A 253 28.45 -0.98 -32.84
C TYR A 253 29.56 0.03 -33.17
N ILE A 254 30.16 0.66 -32.14
CA ILE A 254 31.26 1.62 -32.32
C ILE A 254 32.44 0.93 -33.02
N ASP A 255 32.97 1.59 -34.06
CA ASP A 255 34.04 1.07 -34.92
C ASP A 255 33.76 -0.31 -35.56
N LYS A 256 32.48 -0.71 -35.70
CA LYS A 256 32.05 -1.96 -36.35
C LYS A 256 31.56 -1.76 -37.77
N THR A 257 31.73 -2.78 -38.61
CA THR A 257 31.19 -2.86 -39.97
C THR A 257 29.72 -3.27 -39.90
N VAL A 258 28.80 -2.31 -40.04
CA VAL A 258 27.35 -2.52 -39.81
C VAL A 258 26.55 -2.40 -41.09
N VAL A 259 25.53 -3.25 -41.23
CA VAL A 259 24.57 -3.26 -42.33
C VAL A 259 23.15 -3.12 -41.79
N VAL A 260 22.44 -2.07 -42.19
CA VAL A 260 21.01 -1.90 -41.90
C VAL A 260 20.20 -2.38 -43.10
N VAL A 261 19.19 -3.22 -42.87
CA VAL A 261 18.32 -3.77 -43.92
C VAL A 261 16.91 -3.24 -43.74
N GLY A 262 16.49 -2.26 -44.55
CA GLY A 262 15.15 -1.68 -44.48
C GLY A 262 15.01 -0.26 -45.05
N GLY A 263 13.79 0.12 -45.43
CA GLY A 263 13.46 1.42 -46.06
C GLY A 263 12.37 2.23 -45.36
N ALA A 264 12.02 1.87 -44.12
CA ALA A 264 10.94 2.47 -43.32
C ALA A 264 11.49 3.20 -42.07
N VAL A 265 10.59 3.73 -41.21
CA VAL A 265 10.97 4.64 -40.11
C VAL A 265 12.06 4.08 -39.18
N SER A 266 11.94 2.80 -38.76
CA SER A 266 12.96 2.15 -37.91
C SER A 266 14.34 2.09 -38.57
N ALA A 267 14.42 1.98 -39.90
CA ALA A 267 15.69 2.01 -40.61
C ALA A 267 16.27 3.43 -40.67
N ALA A 268 15.43 4.47 -40.79
CA ALA A 268 15.88 5.86 -40.78
C ALA A 268 16.43 6.26 -39.40
N ASP A 269 15.73 5.86 -38.33
CA ASP A 269 16.18 6.12 -36.96
C ASP A 269 17.48 5.37 -36.63
N LEU A 270 17.63 4.10 -37.07
CA LEU A 270 18.89 3.37 -36.97
C LEU A 270 20.03 4.00 -37.77
N VAL A 271 19.78 4.52 -38.97
CA VAL A 271 20.82 5.18 -39.78
C VAL A 271 21.28 6.48 -39.13
N ASP A 272 20.35 7.29 -38.62
CA ASP A 272 20.63 8.52 -37.85
C ASP A 272 21.45 8.25 -36.59
N ASP A 273 21.10 7.21 -35.82
CA ASP A 273 21.78 6.89 -34.56
C ASP A 273 23.10 6.09 -34.75
N LEU A 274 23.41 5.57 -35.95
CA LEU A 274 24.62 4.77 -36.23
C LEU A 274 25.67 5.45 -37.11
N HIS A 275 25.29 6.22 -38.14
CA HIS A 275 26.21 6.59 -39.23
C HIS A 275 27.46 7.38 -38.77
N ALA A 276 27.38 8.07 -37.63
CA ALA A 276 28.47 8.83 -37.05
C ALA A 276 29.47 8.00 -36.20
N PHE A 277 29.11 6.78 -35.79
CA PHE A 277 29.84 5.99 -34.78
C PHE A 277 30.37 4.64 -35.27
N VAL A 278 29.79 4.09 -36.34
CA VAL A 278 30.24 2.82 -36.93
C VAL A 278 31.52 3.00 -37.76
N LYS A 279 32.20 1.90 -38.06
CA LYS A 279 33.29 1.90 -39.05
C LYS A 279 32.70 2.23 -40.42
N LYS A 280 33.21 3.31 -41.01
CA LYS A 280 32.67 3.90 -42.24
C LYS A 280 33.01 3.05 -43.48
N PRO A 281 32.09 2.92 -44.45
CA PRO A 281 30.72 3.46 -44.44
C PRO A 281 29.73 2.57 -43.67
N LEU A 282 28.63 3.16 -43.20
CA LEU A 282 27.44 2.42 -42.78
C LEU A 282 26.74 1.86 -44.03
N TYR A 283 26.56 0.55 -44.12
CA TYR A 283 25.88 -0.05 -45.27
C TYR A 283 24.36 -0.08 -45.08
N LEU A 284 23.61 0.28 -46.12
CA LEU A 284 22.15 0.37 -46.09
C LEU A 284 21.53 -0.38 -47.27
N SER A 285 20.97 -1.57 -47.03
CA SER A 285 20.26 -2.38 -48.03
C SER A 285 18.79 -1.97 -48.14
N GLN A 286 18.34 -1.61 -49.35
CA GLN A 286 16.99 -1.07 -49.58
C GLN A 286 16.32 -1.51 -50.90
N ARG A 287 15.17 -2.19 -50.77
CA ARG A 287 14.25 -2.49 -51.88
C ARG A 287 13.47 -1.29 -52.40
N THR A 288 12.92 -0.50 -51.48
CA THR A 288 12.03 0.62 -51.79
C THR A 288 12.16 1.65 -50.67
N PRO A 289 12.81 2.80 -50.90
CA PRO A 289 12.97 3.84 -49.88
C PRO A 289 11.65 4.62 -49.68
N ASN A 290 11.30 4.92 -48.43
CA ASN A 290 10.20 5.84 -48.14
C ASN A 290 10.62 7.28 -48.56
N PRO A 291 9.85 7.98 -49.42
CA PRO A 291 10.19 9.33 -49.89
C PRO A 291 10.18 10.38 -48.78
N PHE A 292 9.33 10.25 -47.75
CA PHE A 292 9.29 11.17 -46.60
C PHE A 292 10.53 11.09 -45.71
N LEU A 293 11.35 10.05 -45.88
CA LEU A 293 12.58 9.82 -45.11
C LEU A 293 13.83 10.02 -45.97
N SER A 294 13.68 10.62 -47.17
CA SER A 294 14.71 10.64 -48.22
C SER A 294 16.10 11.02 -47.71
N LYS A 295 16.20 12.08 -46.89
CA LYS A 295 17.49 12.62 -46.42
C LYS A 295 18.21 11.73 -45.40
N ALA A 296 17.52 10.85 -44.67
CA ALA A 296 18.17 9.85 -43.82
C ALA A 296 19.02 8.89 -44.67
N TRP A 297 18.56 8.56 -45.88
CA TRP A 297 19.23 7.63 -46.79
C TRP A 297 20.48 8.21 -47.47
N TYR A 298 20.76 9.51 -47.27
CA TYR A 298 21.88 10.24 -47.84
C TYR A 298 22.69 11.00 -46.77
N LEU A 299 22.65 10.55 -45.51
CA LEU A 299 23.53 11.07 -44.47
C LEU A 299 25.01 10.77 -44.80
N PRO A 300 25.97 11.57 -44.28
CA PRO A 300 27.39 11.34 -44.52
C PRO A 300 27.83 9.93 -44.14
N ASP A 301 28.70 9.35 -44.97
CA ASP A 301 29.28 8.02 -44.79
C ASP A 301 28.27 6.85 -44.80
N VAL A 302 27.09 7.03 -45.40
CA VAL A 302 26.11 5.94 -45.66
C VAL A 302 26.26 5.42 -47.10
N GLU A 303 26.63 4.15 -47.27
CA GLU A 303 26.68 3.47 -48.58
C GLU A 303 25.42 2.64 -48.82
N ARG A 304 24.62 3.04 -49.80
CA ARG A 304 23.40 2.30 -50.18
C ARG A 304 23.72 1.10 -51.07
N LYS A 305 23.07 -0.03 -50.78
CA LYS A 305 23.11 -1.29 -51.53
C LYS A 305 21.70 -1.69 -51.97
N PRO A 306 21.55 -2.46 -53.06
CA PRO A 306 20.26 -3.02 -53.43
C PRO A 306 19.87 -4.17 -52.47
N ASP A 307 18.89 -4.98 -52.86
CA ASP A 307 18.46 -6.12 -52.05
C ASP A 307 19.58 -7.15 -51.90
N ILE A 308 19.63 -7.79 -50.72
CA ILE A 308 20.48 -8.94 -50.44
C ILE A 308 19.91 -10.16 -51.16
N LYS A 309 20.74 -10.77 -52.01
CA LYS A 309 20.46 -12.03 -52.69
C LYS A 309 20.68 -13.23 -51.76
N GLY A 310 21.76 -13.21 -50.97
CA GLY A 310 22.13 -14.32 -50.09
C GLY A 310 23.24 -13.98 -49.11
N PHE A 311 23.49 -14.88 -48.18
CA PHE A 311 24.63 -14.86 -47.25
C PHE A 311 25.48 -16.13 -47.43
N SER A 312 26.77 -16.07 -47.13
CA SER A 312 27.60 -17.26 -46.95
C SER A 312 28.50 -17.14 -45.71
N PRO A 313 28.85 -18.25 -45.04
CA PRO A 313 29.72 -18.23 -43.86
C PRO A 313 31.20 -17.99 -44.18
N GLU A 314 31.56 -17.96 -45.46
CA GLU A 314 32.93 -17.73 -45.94
C GLU A 314 33.43 -16.32 -45.59
N ASN A 315 34.76 -16.16 -45.48
CA ASN A 315 35.42 -14.88 -45.17
C ASN A 315 34.92 -14.19 -43.89
N SER A 316 34.58 -14.99 -42.87
CA SER A 316 33.96 -14.54 -41.61
C SER A 316 32.53 -13.96 -41.79
N GLY A 317 31.84 -14.36 -42.85
CA GLY A 317 30.53 -13.86 -43.25
C GLY A 317 30.63 -12.98 -44.49
N THR A 318 29.95 -13.37 -45.56
CA THR A 318 29.84 -12.61 -46.81
C THR A 318 28.37 -12.35 -47.17
N ILE A 319 28.06 -11.14 -47.61
CA ILE A 319 26.74 -10.71 -48.09
C ILE A 319 26.81 -10.55 -49.60
N HIS A 320 25.89 -11.20 -50.31
CA HIS A 320 25.75 -11.13 -51.77
C HIS A 320 24.60 -10.20 -52.12
N PHE A 321 24.85 -9.14 -52.88
CA PHE A 321 23.82 -8.19 -53.33
C PHE A 321 23.29 -8.54 -54.73
N THR A 322 22.08 -8.10 -55.03
CA THR A 322 21.41 -8.39 -56.32
C THR A 322 22.04 -7.72 -57.54
N ASP A 323 22.91 -6.72 -57.35
CA ASP A 323 23.75 -6.13 -58.41
C ASP A 323 25.05 -6.91 -58.68
N GLY A 324 25.31 -7.98 -57.93
CA GLY A 324 26.54 -8.76 -58.01
C GLY A 324 27.71 -8.19 -57.20
N THR A 325 27.50 -7.14 -56.40
CA THR A 325 28.50 -6.71 -55.41
C THR A 325 28.46 -7.59 -54.16
N GLU A 326 29.58 -7.64 -53.43
CA GLU A 326 29.71 -8.40 -52.18
C GLU A 326 30.21 -7.50 -51.04
N LEU A 327 29.88 -7.87 -49.80
CA LEU A 327 30.50 -7.33 -48.59
C LEU A 327 30.98 -8.48 -47.70
N GLN A 328 32.28 -8.54 -47.43
CA GLN A 328 32.95 -9.58 -46.65
C GLN A 328 33.33 -9.07 -45.26
N GLY A 329 33.32 -9.96 -44.25
CA GLY A 329 33.82 -9.65 -42.91
C GLY A 329 32.98 -8.64 -42.14
N PHE A 330 31.66 -8.56 -42.39
CA PHE A 330 30.76 -7.70 -41.62
C PHE A 330 30.72 -8.08 -40.14
N ASP A 331 30.48 -7.11 -39.26
CA ASP A 331 30.35 -7.34 -37.82
C ASP A 331 28.89 -7.55 -37.43
N HIS A 332 27.97 -6.69 -37.92
CA HIS A 332 26.54 -6.77 -37.59
C HIS A 332 25.62 -6.51 -38.79
N VAL A 333 24.52 -7.26 -38.86
CA VAL A 333 23.38 -7.04 -39.78
C VAL A 333 22.12 -6.80 -38.93
N ILE A 334 21.52 -5.61 -39.07
CA ILE A 334 20.32 -5.20 -38.33
C ILE A 334 19.13 -5.15 -39.30
N PHE A 335 18.20 -6.10 -39.14
CA PHE A 335 16.96 -6.14 -39.89
C PHE A 335 15.95 -5.12 -39.34
N ALA A 336 15.60 -4.12 -40.14
CA ALA A 336 14.56 -3.13 -39.88
C ALA A 336 13.32 -3.38 -40.78
N THR A 337 12.92 -4.66 -40.85
CA THR A 337 11.99 -5.23 -41.85
C THR A 337 10.56 -5.44 -41.33
N GLY A 338 10.22 -4.89 -40.16
CA GLY A 338 8.87 -4.87 -39.60
C GLY A 338 8.54 -6.08 -38.73
N TYR A 339 7.24 -6.41 -38.63
CA TYR A 339 6.74 -7.43 -37.70
C TYR A 339 5.73 -8.36 -38.37
N LYS A 340 5.69 -9.62 -37.90
CA LYS A 340 4.69 -10.60 -38.31
C LYS A 340 3.46 -10.50 -37.40
N LEU A 341 2.27 -10.56 -38.00
CA LEU A 341 1.03 -10.66 -37.24
C LEU A 341 0.97 -12.03 -36.54
N SER A 342 0.60 -12.05 -35.27
CA SER A 342 0.59 -13.27 -34.46
C SER A 342 -0.60 -13.25 -33.50
N TYR A 343 -1.53 -14.19 -33.70
CA TYR A 343 -2.69 -14.43 -32.84
C TYR A 343 -2.71 -15.92 -32.43
N PRO A 344 -1.71 -16.36 -31.64
CA PRO A 344 -1.40 -17.78 -31.45
C PRO A 344 -2.53 -18.60 -30.81
N PHE A 345 -3.36 -17.94 -30.00
CA PHE A 345 -4.49 -18.51 -29.27
C PHE A 345 -5.74 -18.76 -30.13
N MET A 346 -5.81 -18.23 -31.37
CA MET A 346 -6.99 -18.38 -32.21
C MET A 346 -7.19 -19.82 -32.72
N PRO A 347 -8.44 -20.34 -32.74
CA PRO A 347 -8.72 -21.72 -33.15
C PRO A 347 -8.55 -21.94 -34.66
N PHE A 348 -8.54 -20.88 -35.48
CA PHE A 348 -8.35 -20.91 -36.93
C PHE A 348 -7.08 -20.16 -37.36
N GLU A 349 -6.60 -20.42 -38.58
CA GLU A 349 -5.48 -19.67 -39.18
C GLU A 349 -5.98 -18.29 -39.65
N ALA A 350 -5.83 -17.28 -38.79
CA ALA A 350 -6.28 -15.91 -39.05
C ALA A 350 -5.35 -15.10 -39.98
N ILE A 351 -4.07 -15.49 -40.09
CA ILE A 351 -3.01 -14.75 -40.78
C ILE A 351 -2.62 -15.47 -42.08
N THR A 352 -2.51 -14.73 -43.19
CA THR A 352 -2.05 -15.24 -44.49
C THR A 352 -0.50 -15.27 -44.57
N PRO A 353 0.09 -16.05 -45.50
CA PRO A 353 1.53 -16.01 -45.76
C PRO A 353 2.08 -14.62 -46.15
N GLN A 354 1.20 -13.72 -46.64
CA GLN A 354 1.52 -12.33 -47.00
C GLN A 354 1.30 -11.34 -45.83
N ASN A 355 1.25 -11.83 -44.60
CA ASN A 355 1.13 -11.04 -43.36
C ASN A 355 -0.16 -10.21 -43.25
N ARG A 356 -1.28 -10.73 -43.79
CA ARG A 356 -2.62 -10.11 -43.74
C ARG A 356 -3.53 -10.89 -42.78
N MET A 357 -4.35 -10.20 -42.00
CA MET A 357 -5.43 -10.83 -41.22
C MET A 357 -6.70 -10.95 -42.09
N LYS A 358 -7.25 -12.16 -42.21
CA LYS A 358 -8.39 -12.48 -43.10
C LYS A 358 -9.71 -12.73 -42.35
N GLY A 359 -10.84 -12.37 -42.95
CA GLY A 359 -12.18 -12.60 -42.42
C GLY A 359 -12.52 -11.73 -41.21
N PHE A 360 -12.14 -10.45 -41.23
CA PHE A 360 -12.50 -9.46 -40.20
C PHE A 360 -13.03 -8.18 -40.85
N TYR A 361 -14.34 -8.00 -40.81
CA TYR A 361 -15.05 -6.84 -41.36
C TYR A 361 -14.61 -5.54 -40.69
N GLN A 362 -14.32 -4.52 -41.50
CA GLN A 362 -13.79 -3.21 -41.08
C GLN A 362 -12.53 -3.30 -40.20
N HIS A 363 -11.79 -4.41 -40.31
CA HIS A 363 -10.65 -4.77 -39.47
C HIS A 363 -10.99 -4.98 -37.96
N ILE A 364 -12.28 -5.14 -37.62
CA ILE A 364 -12.78 -5.21 -36.23
C ILE A 364 -13.51 -6.53 -35.97
N PHE A 365 -14.58 -6.82 -36.72
CA PHE A 365 -15.54 -7.87 -36.38
C PHE A 365 -15.24 -9.16 -37.15
N ARG A 366 -15.14 -10.30 -36.46
CA ARG A 366 -14.99 -11.60 -37.13
C ARG A 366 -16.23 -11.88 -37.99
N ILE A 367 -16.03 -12.09 -39.28
CA ILE A 367 -17.12 -12.40 -40.22
C ILE A 367 -17.77 -13.74 -39.79
N GLY A 368 -19.11 -13.74 -39.71
CA GLY A 368 -19.94 -14.87 -39.29
C GLY A 368 -20.08 -15.08 -37.78
N ASP A 369 -19.16 -14.57 -36.94
CA ASP A 369 -19.29 -14.59 -35.47
C ASP A 369 -18.71 -13.30 -34.85
N PRO A 370 -19.49 -12.21 -34.80
CA PRO A 370 -19.00 -10.94 -34.28
C PRO A 370 -18.83 -10.92 -32.75
N SER A 371 -19.01 -12.06 -32.05
CA SER A 371 -18.59 -12.19 -30.65
C SER A 371 -17.06 -12.28 -30.48
N LEU A 372 -16.31 -12.49 -31.57
CA LEU A 372 -14.85 -12.31 -31.61
C LEU A 372 -14.50 -11.02 -32.36
N THR A 373 -13.75 -10.13 -31.72
CA THR A 373 -13.33 -8.84 -32.28
C THR A 373 -11.84 -8.60 -32.09
N VAL A 374 -11.28 -7.69 -32.89
CA VAL A 374 -9.88 -7.26 -32.84
C VAL A 374 -9.82 -5.74 -32.77
N VAL A 375 -8.95 -5.18 -31.92
CA VAL A 375 -8.75 -3.72 -31.80
C VAL A 375 -7.27 -3.39 -32.00
N GLY A 376 -7.00 -2.51 -32.96
CA GLY A 376 -5.66 -1.99 -33.28
C GLY A 376 -4.85 -2.80 -34.30
N GLN A 377 -5.49 -3.58 -35.17
CA GLN A 377 -4.83 -4.26 -36.31
C GLN A 377 -4.58 -3.31 -37.51
N VAL A 378 -5.11 -2.09 -37.49
CA VAL A 378 -4.94 -1.10 -38.57
C VAL A 378 -3.55 -0.47 -38.59
N LYS A 379 -3.08 -0.10 -39.79
CA LYS A 379 -1.80 0.57 -40.06
C LYS A 379 -2.04 1.99 -40.60
N VAL A 380 -1.14 2.92 -40.29
CA VAL A 380 -1.16 4.32 -40.78
C VAL A 380 -2.56 4.95 -40.64
N ALA A 381 -3.05 4.98 -39.40
CA ALA A 381 -4.45 5.13 -39.06
C ALA A 381 -4.74 6.18 -37.98
N VAL A 382 -3.75 7.01 -37.57
CA VAL A 382 -3.83 7.91 -36.39
C VAL A 382 -3.85 7.14 -35.05
N SER A 383 -2.76 6.39 -34.83
CA SER A 383 -2.30 5.71 -33.61
C SER A 383 -3.37 5.41 -32.53
N PHE A 384 -3.33 6.02 -31.33
CA PHE A 384 -4.23 5.58 -30.25
C PHE A 384 -5.69 6.01 -30.49
N ARG A 385 -5.89 7.09 -31.26
CA ARG A 385 -7.23 7.59 -31.60
C ARG A 385 -8.05 6.55 -32.36
N VAL A 386 -7.48 5.85 -33.35
CA VAL A 386 -8.26 4.83 -34.07
C VAL A 386 -8.65 3.65 -33.17
N TYR A 387 -7.80 3.29 -32.20
CA TYR A 387 -8.09 2.21 -31.26
C TYR A 387 -9.28 2.56 -30.36
N GLU A 388 -9.42 3.83 -29.99
CA GLU A 388 -10.59 4.35 -29.28
C GLU A 388 -11.89 4.25 -30.11
N TYR A 389 -11.86 4.62 -31.41
CA TYR A 389 -13.05 4.54 -32.26
C TYR A 389 -13.46 3.09 -32.52
N GLN A 390 -12.49 2.20 -32.74
CA GLN A 390 -12.73 0.75 -32.85
C GLN A 390 -13.30 0.20 -31.53
N ALA A 391 -12.75 0.60 -30.38
CA ALA A 391 -13.24 0.14 -29.08
C ALA A 391 -14.67 0.59 -28.75
N VAL A 392 -15.00 1.86 -29.01
CA VAL A 392 -16.38 2.38 -28.83
C VAL A 392 -17.35 1.69 -29.79
N THR A 393 -16.91 1.40 -31.03
CA THR A 393 -17.65 0.61 -32.02
C THR A 393 -17.97 -0.80 -31.51
N VAL A 394 -16.97 -1.51 -30.95
CA VAL A 394 -17.16 -2.84 -30.35
C VAL A 394 -18.07 -2.78 -29.12
N ALA A 395 -17.79 -1.87 -28.18
CA ALA A 395 -18.52 -1.77 -26.92
C ALA A 395 -20.01 -1.49 -27.12
N ARG A 396 -20.37 -0.57 -28.03
CA ARG A 396 -21.78 -0.28 -28.34
C ARG A 396 -22.46 -1.39 -29.11
N TYR A 397 -21.75 -2.11 -29.98
CA TYR A 397 -22.31 -3.31 -30.60
C TYR A 397 -22.63 -4.38 -29.54
N PHE A 398 -21.68 -4.65 -28.63
CA PHE A 398 -21.86 -5.61 -27.54
C PHE A 398 -22.97 -5.20 -26.56
N ALA A 399 -23.12 -3.90 -26.29
CA ALA A 399 -24.17 -3.35 -25.45
C ALA A 399 -25.57 -3.30 -26.14
N GLY A 400 -25.67 -3.63 -27.43
CA GLY A 400 -26.94 -3.54 -28.17
C GLY A 400 -27.38 -2.09 -28.46
N ARG A 401 -26.43 -1.19 -28.66
CA ARG A 401 -26.60 0.27 -28.76
C ARG A 401 -26.04 0.90 -30.05
N SER A 402 -25.39 0.12 -30.91
CA SER A 402 -25.00 0.52 -32.27
C SER A 402 -26.09 0.17 -33.31
N GLN A 403 -25.83 0.50 -34.58
CA GLN A 403 -26.50 -0.14 -35.71
C GLN A 403 -26.21 -1.66 -35.76
N GLU A 404 -27.01 -2.42 -36.51
CA GLU A 404 -26.70 -3.81 -36.84
C GLU A 404 -25.54 -3.88 -37.84
N LEU A 405 -24.79 -4.99 -37.80
CA LEU A 405 -23.81 -5.29 -38.84
C LEU A 405 -24.53 -5.66 -40.15
N PRO A 406 -23.94 -5.36 -41.32
CA PRO A 406 -24.48 -5.78 -42.61
C PRO A 406 -24.45 -7.31 -42.76
N SER A 407 -25.10 -7.85 -43.79
CA SER A 407 -25.16 -9.31 -43.99
C SER A 407 -23.76 -9.91 -44.20
N ILE A 408 -23.60 -11.21 -43.98
CA ILE A 408 -22.30 -11.90 -44.12
C ILE A 408 -21.75 -11.70 -45.53
N GLU A 409 -22.61 -11.80 -46.54
CA GLU A 409 -22.27 -11.59 -47.96
C GLU A 409 -21.73 -10.18 -48.22
N GLN A 410 -22.30 -9.17 -47.58
CA GLN A 410 -21.83 -7.78 -47.68
C GLN A 410 -20.51 -7.54 -46.92
N GLN A 411 -20.25 -8.31 -45.86
CA GLN A 411 -18.98 -8.28 -45.14
C GLN A 411 -17.85 -8.94 -45.94
N ASP A 412 -18.16 -10.06 -46.60
CA ASP A 412 -17.25 -10.75 -47.53
C ASP A 412 -16.97 -9.88 -48.77
N GLU A 413 -18.00 -9.28 -49.38
CA GLU A 413 -17.87 -8.32 -50.49
C GLU A 413 -16.97 -7.12 -50.10
N TRP A 414 -17.07 -6.62 -48.86
CA TRP A 414 -16.16 -5.58 -48.35
C TRP A 414 -14.71 -6.08 -48.28
N GLU A 415 -14.45 -7.31 -47.83
CA GLU A 415 -13.09 -7.86 -47.78
C GLU A 415 -12.53 -8.05 -49.20
N GLU A 416 -13.31 -8.59 -50.14
CA GLU A 416 -12.92 -8.75 -51.54
C GLU A 416 -12.59 -7.41 -52.19
N ASN A 417 -13.47 -6.41 -52.06
CA ASN A 417 -13.23 -5.06 -52.59
C ASN A 417 -11.99 -4.40 -51.95
N ARG A 418 -11.75 -4.59 -50.65
CA ARG A 418 -10.56 -4.06 -49.99
C ARG A 418 -9.27 -4.78 -50.45
N ILE A 419 -9.33 -6.08 -50.76
CA ILE A 419 -8.22 -6.82 -51.40
C ILE A 419 -7.97 -6.31 -52.83
N LEU A 420 -9.01 -6.05 -53.63
CA LEU A 420 -8.85 -5.48 -54.97
C LEU A 420 -8.24 -4.08 -54.94
N TYR A 421 -8.56 -3.28 -53.92
CA TYR A 421 -8.09 -1.89 -53.80
C TYR A 421 -6.68 -1.75 -53.18
N LYS A 422 -6.39 -2.44 -52.07
CA LYS A 422 -5.09 -2.33 -51.36
C LYS A 422 -4.13 -3.51 -51.59
N GLY A 423 -4.60 -4.58 -52.25
CA GLY A 423 -3.85 -5.81 -52.46
C GLY A 423 -3.93 -6.82 -51.28
N PRO A 424 -3.50 -8.07 -51.48
CA PRO A 424 -3.64 -9.17 -50.50
C PRO A 424 -2.55 -9.19 -49.41
N THR A 425 -1.77 -8.13 -49.27
CA THR A 425 -0.64 -8.03 -48.32
C THR A 425 -1.04 -7.29 -47.04
N GLU A 426 -0.10 -7.07 -46.12
CA GLU A 426 -0.29 -6.18 -44.97
C GLU A 426 -0.79 -4.75 -45.32
N ALA A 427 -0.60 -4.29 -46.57
CA ALA A 427 -1.14 -3.01 -47.06
C ALA A 427 -2.68 -2.93 -47.01
N PHE A 428 -3.37 -4.08 -46.99
CA PHE A 428 -4.81 -4.20 -46.77
C PHE A 428 -5.29 -3.46 -45.50
N HIS A 429 -4.46 -3.42 -44.46
CA HIS A 429 -4.75 -2.76 -43.18
C HIS A 429 -4.35 -1.28 -43.15
N GLU A 430 -3.75 -0.71 -44.20
CA GLU A 430 -3.46 0.72 -44.26
C GLU A 430 -4.75 1.53 -44.47
N ILE A 431 -5.03 2.49 -43.58
CA ILE A 431 -6.23 3.33 -43.69
C ILE A 431 -6.05 4.47 -44.69
N LYS A 432 -4.87 5.11 -44.76
CA LYS A 432 -4.61 6.19 -45.74
C LYS A 432 -4.94 5.79 -47.20
N PRO A 433 -5.46 6.71 -48.04
CA PRO A 433 -5.92 8.06 -47.71
C PRO A 433 -7.34 8.11 -47.09
N ASP A 434 -7.97 6.97 -46.86
CA ASP A 434 -9.41 6.76 -46.64
C ASP A 434 -9.88 7.14 -45.21
N PHE A 435 -9.19 8.06 -44.54
CA PHE A 435 -9.42 8.41 -43.13
C PHE A 435 -10.85 8.87 -42.86
N ALA A 436 -11.34 9.85 -43.64
CA ALA A 436 -12.68 10.41 -43.45
C ALA A 436 -13.79 9.34 -43.60
N GLU A 437 -13.62 8.40 -44.53
CA GLU A 437 -14.55 7.28 -44.74
C GLU A 437 -14.51 6.29 -43.56
N TYR A 438 -13.33 5.87 -43.13
CA TYR A 438 -13.18 4.88 -42.06
C TYR A 438 -13.65 5.40 -40.70
N TYR A 439 -13.28 6.64 -40.36
CA TYR A 439 -13.74 7.31 -39.14
C TYR A 439 -15.23 7.65 -39.22
N GLY A 440 -15.72 8.11 -40.37
CA GLY A 440 -17.13 8.39 -40.62
C GLY A 440 -18.00 7.16 -40.41
N TRP A 441 -17.63 6.03 -41.03
CA TRP A 441 -18.33 4.74 -40.88
C TRP A 441 -18.43 4.32 -39.40
N MET A 442 -17.35 4.42 -38.63
CA MET A 442 -17.40 4.11 -37.19
C MET A 442 -18.36 5.06 -36.46
N THR A 443 -18.30 6.37 -36.70
CA THR A 443 -19.18 7.34 -36.03
C THR A 443 -20.66 7.15 -36.35
N ASP A 444 -20.98 6.80 -37.59
CA ASP A 444 -22.35 6.51 -38.01
C ASP A 444 -22.83 5.19 -37.40
N PHE A 445 -22.00 4.13 -37.45
CA PHE A 445 -22.33 2.81 -36.93
C PHE A 445 -22.56 2.81 -35.41
N HIS A 446 -21.67 3.44 -34.64
CA HIS A 446 -21.74 3.46 -33.18
C HIS A 446 -22.66 4.54 -32.61
N GLY A 447 -23.14 5.47 -33.45
CA GLY A 447 -24.13 6.49 -33.12
C GLY A 447 -23.77 7.43 -31.96
N ASP A 448 -24.81 8.01 -31.36
CA ASP A 448 -24.72 8.89 -30.19
C ASP A 448 -24.65 8.11 -28.85
N PRO A 449 -24.04 8.68 -27.80
CA PRO A 449 -24.03 8.14 -26.43
C PRO A 449 -25.42 7.77 -25.88
N ALA A 450 -25.51 6.64 -25.19
CA ALA A 450 -26.71 6.27 -24.46
C ALA A 450 -26.89 7.14 -23.20
N LYS A 451 -28.12 7.62 -22.95
CA LYS A 451 -28.44 8.45 -21.78
C LYS A 451 -28.18 7.71 -20.47
N GLY A 452 -27.51 8.37 -19.53
CA GLY A 452 -27.21 7.81 -18.21
C GLY A 452 -25.98 6.89 -18.18
N THR A 453 -25.14 6.95 -19.21
CA THR A 453 -23.81 6.30 -19.25
C THR A 453 -22.71 7.35 -19.10
N ASP A 454 -21.50 6.92 -18.74
CA ASP A 454 -20.31 7.77 -18.71
C ASP A 454 -19.61 7.88 -20.09
N THR A 455 -20.31 7.46 -21.15
CA THR A 455 -19.83 7.54 -22.54
C THR A 455 -20.02 8.95 -23.10
N TYR A 456 -19.20 9.31 -24.09
CA TYR A 456 -19.24 10.63 -24.73
C TYR A 456 -19.24 10.48 -26.26
N LYS A 457 -19.55 11.59 -26.94
CA LYS A 457 -19.58 11.64 -28.40
C LYS A 457 -18.16 11.82 -28.92
N LEU A 458 -17.67 10.84 -29.69
CA LEU A 458 -16.42 10.96 -30.41
C LEU A 458 -16.57 12.04 -31.53
N PRO A 459 -15.56 12.88 -31.76
CA PRO A 459 -15.62 13.90 -32.79
C PRO A 459 -15.64 13.28 -34.21
N VAL A 460 -16.14 14.03 -35.18
CA VAL A 460 -16.03 13.67 -36.61
C VAL A 460 -14.59 13.91 -37.07
N TRP A 461 -14.12 13.17 -38.06
CA TRP A 461 -12.80 13.36 -38.67
C TRP A 461 -12.56 14.81 -39.11
N GLU A 462 -11.37 15.34 -38.81
CA GLU A 462 -10.87 16.61 -39.35
C GLU A 462 -9.46 16.40 -39.92
N ASP A 463 -9.20 16.92 -41.13
CA ASP A 463 -7.91 16.70 -41.83
C ASP A 463 -6.70 17.25 -41.05
N CYS A 464 -6.91 18.25 -40.17
CA CYS A 464 -5.86 18.79 -39.30
C CYS A 464 -5.34 17.78 -38.26
N TRP A 465 -6.01 16.65 -38.04
CA TRP A 465 -5.57 15.65 -37.07
C TRP A 465 -4.21 15.04 -37.44
N ILE A 466 -3.84 14.99 -38.72
CA ILE A 466 -2.53 14.48 -39.17
C ILE A 466 -1.44 15.56 -39.20
N ASP A 467 -1.76 16.83 -38.94
CA ASP A 467 -0.78 17.93 -39.03
C ASP A 467 0.43 17.67 -38.12
N SER A 468 0.22 17.16 -36.91
CA SER A 468 1.33 16.98 -35.95
C SER A 468 2.22 15.77 -36.24
N ASP A 469 1.70 14.74 -36.91
CA ASP A 469 2.50 13.66 -37.52
C ASP A 469 3.35 14.22 -38.67
N ILE A 470 2.78 15.07 -39.52
CA ILE A 470 3.50 15.73 -40.62
C ILE A 470 4.59 16.67 -40.06
N GLU A 471 4.30 17.43 -39.00
CA GLU A 471 5.25 18.32 -38.33
C GLU A 471 6.53 17.60 -37.88
N ILE A 472 6.41 16.45 -37.20
CA ILE A 472 7.58 15.70 -36.71
C ILE A 472 8.35 15.04 -37.85
N LEU A 473 7.66 14.49 -38.86
CA LEU A 473 8.33 13.93 -40.05
C LEU A 473 9.11 15.00 -40.82
N LEU A 474 8.53 16.18 -41.02
CA LEU A 474 9.23 17.32 -41.63
C LEU A 474 10.35 17.87 -40.75
N ALA A 475 10.26 17.75 -39.41
CA ALA A 475 11.34 18.12 -38.50
C ALA A 475 12.52 17.14 -38.60
N LYS A 476 12.26 15.84 -38.67
CA LYS A 476 13.28 14.80 -38.93
C LYS A 476 13.99 15.05 -40.28
N ASP A 477 13.23 15.25 -41.35
CA ASP A 477 13.79 15.53 -42.68
C ASP A 477 14.63 16.82 -42.72
N ARG A 478 14.18 17.91 -42.08
CA ARG A 478 15.01 19.14 -41.94
C ARG A 478 16.31 18.88 -41.18
N TYR A 479 16.25 18.13 -40.07
CA TYR A 479 17.41 17.79 -39.26
C TYR A 479 18.45 16.98 -40.06
N TRP A 480 18.05 15.89 -40.72
CA TRP A 480 18.97 15.09 -41.55
C TRP A 480 19.57 15.89 -42.71
N GLY A 481 18.79 16.79 -43.32
CA GLY A 481 19.29 17.73 -44.33
C GLY A 481 20.35 18.71 -43.80
N SER A 482 20.26 19.10 -42.53
CA SER A 482 21.27 19.97 -41.91
C SER A 482 22.61 19.27 -41.67
N ILE A 483 22.61 17.95 -41.42
CA ILE A 483 23.84 17.14 -41.28
C ILE A 483 24.56 17.03 -42.63
N GLY A 484 23.82 16.69 -43.71
CA GLY A 484 24.39 16.55 -45.06
C GLY A 484 25.00 17.85 -45.60
N ALA A 485 24.47 19.01 -45.19
CA ALA A 485 24.97 20.32 -45.63
C ALA A 485 26.36 20.69 -45.08
N VAL A 486 26.83 20.04 -44.00
CA VAL A 486 28.16 20.34 -43.40
C VAL A 486 29.31 19.70 -44.20
N GLY A 487 29.01 18.77 -45.12
CA GLY A 487 30.00 18.03 -45.92
C GLY A 487 30.28 18.58 -47.32
N TRP A 488 29.55 19.61 -47.80
CA TRP A 488 29.71 20.15 -49.15
C TRP A 488 30.16 21.62 -49.14
N VAL A 489 31.46 21.82 -49.31
CA VAL A 489 32.05 23.13 -49.65
C VAL A 489 32.52 23.07 -51.10
N GLU A 490 31.92 23.90 -51.98
CA GLU A 490 32.45 24.08 -53.33
C GLU A 490 33.90 24.63 -53.26
N PRO A 491 34.84 24.12 -54.07
CA PRO A 491 36.23 24.53 -53.99
C PRO A 491 36.42 25.95 -54.53
N ARG A 492 36.53 26.93 -53.62
CA ARG A 492 37.10 28.25 -53.98
C ARG A 492 38.62 28.13 -54.08
N ALA A 493 39.13 28.46 -55.26
CA ALA A 493 40.54 28.36 -55.59
C ALA A 493 41.24 29.71 -55.39
N ASP A 494 41.39 30.17 -54.14
CA ASP A 494 42.22 31.33 -53.82
C ASP A 494 42.69 31.42 -52.35
N LEU A 495 44.03 31.56 -52.23
CA LEU A 495 44.86 32.04 -51.12
C LEU A 495 45.38 31.05 -50.04
N PRO A 496 46.61 31.27 -49.50
CA PRO A 496 47.42 30.21 -48.90
C PRO A 496 47.55 30.26 -47.37
N ALA A 497 48.21 29.24 -46.82
CA ALA A 497 48.39 28.96 -45.40
C ALA A 497 49.16 30.02 -44.57
N GLY A 498 48.84 30.08 -43.27
CA GLY A 498 49.63 30.72 -42.21
C GLY A 498 49.44 29.98 -40.86
N PRO A 499 50.45 29.90 -39.96
CA PRO A 499 50.60 28.74 -39.07
C PRO A 499 50.27 28.98 -37.58
N GLY A 500 49.90 27.91 -36.87
CA GLY A 500 49.42 27.95 -35.48
C GLY A 500 50.45 27.86 -34.35
N ARG A 501 49.91 27.66 -33.14
CA ARG A 501 50.47 27.01 -31.91
C ARG A 501 49.33 26.99 -30.86
N ILE A 502 48.95 25.85 -30.27
CA ILE A 502 49.54 25.16 -29.11
C ILE A 502 49.57 26.02 -27.83
N GLY A 503 48.90 25.53 -26.78
CA GLY A 503 49.02 26.02 -25.40
C GLY A 503 47.78 25.71 -24.57
N ASP A 504 47.88 24.76 -23.63
CA ASP A 504 46.84 24.45 -22.63
C ASP A 504 46.65 25.61 -21.63
N ASP A 505 45.43 25.80 -21.10
CA ASP A 505 45.11 25.49 -19.69
C ASP A 505 43.69 25.92 -19.26
N ASN A 506 43.22 25.31 -18.17
CA ASN A 506 41.88 25.49 -17.60
C ASN A 506 41.59 26.91 -17.05
N VAL A 507 40.50 27.56 -17.49
CA VAL A 507 39.79 28.58 -16.70
C VAL A 507 38.27 28.50 -16.93
N ASN A 508 37.50 28.73 -15.86
CA ASN A 508 36.05 28.95 -15.83
C ASN A 508 35.52 29.77 -17.02
N VAL A 509 34.35 29.36 -17.54
CA VAL A 509 33.55 30.19 -18.46
C VAL A 509 32.37 30.79 -17.69
N ASP A 510 32.54 32.04 -17.26
CA ASP A 510 31.43 32.92 -16.91
C ASP A 510 30.47 33.08 -18.10
N VAL A 511 29.17 33.20 -17.82
CA VAL A 511 28.13 33.42 -18.84
C VAL A 511 28.01 34.91 -19.14
N PRO A 512 28.32 35.39 -20.37
CA PRO A 512 28.11 36.79 -20.72
C PRO A 512 26.66 37.05 -21.17
N HIS A 513 26.15 38.23 -20.82
CA HIS A 513 24.80 38.66 -21.18
C HIS A 513 24.57 38.86 -22.69
N THR A 514 23.29 38.76 -23.05
CA THR A 514 22.69 39.05 -24.35
C THR A 514 23.03 40.44 -24.92
N PRO A 515 23.15 40.54 -26.25
CA PRO A 515 22.70 41.70 -27.01
C PRO A 515 21.37 41.39 -27.72
N THR A 516 20.35 42.20 -27.45
CA THR A 516 19.05 42.13 -28.13
C THR A 516 19.13 42.54 -29.60
N VAL A 517 18.56 41.72 -30.50
CA VAL A 517 18.18 42.15 -31.86
C VAL A 517 16.67 42.00 -32.02
N ARG A 518 15.97 43.10 -32.30
CA ARG A 518 14.55 43.11 -32.63
C ARG A 518 14.34 42.50 -34.03
N VAL A 519 13.48 41.51 -34.16
CA VAL A 519 12.96 41.06 -35.46
C VAL A 519 11.48 41.43 -35.55
N ASN A 520 11.12 42.16 -36.60
CA ASN A 520 9.76 42.65 -36.83
C ASN A 520 8.79 41.52 -37.18
N ASN A 521 7.61 41.52 -36.55
CA ASN A 521 6.47 40.72 -36.99
C ASN A 521 6.00 41.15 -38.39
N LYS A 522 6.34 40.35 -39.41
CA LYS A 522 5.55 40.25 -40.65
C LYS A 522 5.37 38.78 -41.01
N ARG A 523 4.12 38.29 -40.87
CA ARG A 523 3.72 37.02 -41.48
C ARG A 523 3.74 37.16 -43.00
N PRO A 524 4.37 36.25 -43.77
CA PRO A 524 4.04 36.07 -45.18
C PRO A 524 2.71 35.33 -45.26
N THR A 525 1.63 36.04 -45.55
CA THR A 525 0.38 35.41 -46.00
C THR A 525 0.53 34.96 -47.45
N GLY A 526 0.26 33.69 -47.72
CA GLY A 526 0.11 33.17 -49.08
C GLY A 526 1.34 32.45 -49.63
N MET A 527 1.40 31.14 -49.44
CA MET A 527 2.14 30.24 -50.32
C MET A 527 1.28 29.02 -50.64
N THR A 528 0.43 29.18 -51.66
CA THR A 528 -0.38 28.08 -52.20
C THR A 528 0.52 27.12 -52.95
N ILE A 529 0.84 25.96 -52.35
CA ILE A 529 1.50 24.87 -53.07
C ILE A 529 0.41 24.10 -53.82
N ALA A 530 0.24 24.42 -55.09
CA ALA A 530 -0.60 23.63 -55.99
C ALA A 530 0.13 22.33 -56.36
N MET A 531 -0.41 21.18 -55.95
CA MET A 531 -0.08 19.92 -56.61
C MET A 531 -0.75 19.90 -57.98
N ALA A 532 0.04 19.86 -59.04
CA ALA A 532 -0.47 19.76 -60.40
C ALA A 532 -0.84 18.30 -60.74
N LEU A 533 -2.13 18.03 -60.83
CA LEU A 533 -2.67 17.01 -61.74
C LEU A 533 -3.58 17.73 -62.74
N ALA A 534 -3.46 17.36 -64.01
CA ALA A 534 -4.12 18.07 -65.11
C ALA A 534 -5.48 17.46 -65.45
N SER A 535 -6.54 18.26 -65.38
CA SER A 535 -7.72 18.18 -66.24
C SER A 535 -8.48 19.52 -66.23
N GLU A 536 -9.14 19.85 -67.34
CA GLU A 536 -9.68 21.19 -67.60
C GLU A 536 -11.12 21.43 -67.11
N SER A 537 -11.54 22.70 -67.18
CA SER A 537 -12.91 23.26 -67.10
C SER A 537 -13.52 23.54 -65.70
N GLY A 538 -14.04 24.78 -65.55
CA GLY A 538 -14.79 25.28 -64.38
C GLY A 538 -16.31 25.36 -64.64
N PRO A 539 -17.11 26.26 -63.99
CA PRO A 539 -16.70 27.46 -63.24
C PRO A 539 -17.40 27.78 -61.89
N ARG A 540 -16.73 28.61 -61.08
CA ARG A 540 -17.18 29.71 -60.17
C ARG A 540 -18.58 29.66 -59.49
N LEU A 541 -18.59 29.97 -58.18
CA LEU A 541 -19.33 31.12 -57.63
C LEU A 541 -18.80 31.59 -56.25
N HIS A 542 -19.29 32.74 -55.76
CA HIS A 542 -18.67 33.62 -54.75
C HIS A 542 -19.09 33.36 -53.28
N PRO A 543 -18.38 33.94 -52.27
CA PRO A 543 -18.47 33.55 -50.86
C PRO A 543 -19.28 34.51 -49.96
N HIS A 544 -19.54 34.10 -48.71
CA HIS A 544 -19.80 35.02 -47.60
C HIS A 544 -19.09 34.62 -46.29
N LEU A 545 -18.63 35.63 -45.56
CA LEU A 545 -17.87 35.56 -44.31
C LEU A 545 -18.77 35.36 -43.07
N ARG A 546 -18.21 34.81 -41.99
CA ARG A 546 -17.96 35.57 -40.72
C ARG A 546 -17.11 34.80 -39.71
N ASN A 547 -16.20 35.52 -39.07
CA ASN A 547 -15.42 35.08 -37.90
C ASN A 547 -16.26 35.10 -36.63
N ILE A 548 -15.97 34.21 -35.67
CA ILE A 548 -15.82 34.58 -34.24
C ILE A 548 -14.61 33.81 -33.69
N THR A 549 -13.72 34.51 -32.97
CA THR A 549 -12.58 33.96 -32.24
C THR A 549 -12.77 34.13 -30.73
N CYS A 550 -12.11 33.31 -29.92
CA CYS A 550 -11.91 33.54 -28.49
C CYS A 550 -10.50 33.10 -28.07
N SER A 551 -9.96 33.75 -27.02
CA SER A 551 -8.57 33.65 -26.56
C SER A 551 -8.53 33.15 -25.11
N PRO A 552 -7.44 32.49 -24.65
CA PRO A 552 -7.11 32.38 -23.23
C PRO A 552 -6.23 33.56 -22.76
N SER A 553 -6.18 33.77 -21.45
CA SER A 553 -5.44 34.85 -20.78
C SER A 553 -4.74 34.38 -19.51
N GLU A 554 -3.46 34.73 -19.32
CA GLU A 554 -2.72 34.65 -18.04
C GLU A 554 -2.55 36.04 -17.41
N PRO A 555 -2.26 36.11 -16.10
CA PRO A 555 -1.42 37.18 -15.54
C PRO A 555 -0.23 36.67 -14.70
N ARG A 556 0.84 37.45 -14.62
CA ARG A 556 2.02 37.28 -13.72
C ARG A 556 2.40 38.61 -13.04
N LEU A 557 3.39 38.50 -12.12
CA LEU A 557 4.23 39.55 -11.50
C LEU A 557 3.68 40.07 -10.13
N HIS A 558 4.49 40.43 -9.11
CA HIS A 558 5.92 40.78 -9.08
C HIS A 558 6.61 40.47 -7.72
N GLU A 559 7.93 40.56 -7.73
CA GLU A 559 8.92 40.60 -6.64
C GLU A 559 9.29 42.09 -6.31
N ALA A 560 10.12 42.49 -5.34
CA ALA A 560 10.94 41.87 -4.29
C ALA A 560 11.16 42.93 -3.16
N TYR A 561 11.89 42.64 -2.06
CA TYR A 561 12.95 43.52 -1.49
C TYR A 561 13.76 42.84 -0.36
N LEU A 562 14.99 43.30 -0.17
CA LEU A 562 16.04 42.76 0.73
C LEU A 562 16.00 43.35 2.15
N HIS A 563 16.42 42.58 3.17
CA HIS A 563 17.55 42.94 4.05
C HIS A 563 17.87 41.82 5.07
N ALA A 564 19.16 41.54 5.29
CA ALA A 564 19.69 40.85 6.47
C ALA A 564 20.44 41.85 7.36
N PRO A 565 20.60 41.53 8.66
CA PRO A 565 21.97 41.37 9.15
C PRO A 565 22.17 40.20 10.14
N SER A 566 23.43 39.83 10.30
CA SER A 566 23.96 38.77 11.17
C SER A 566 24.05 39.15 12.66
N ALA A 567 23.80 38.21 13.57
CA ALA A 567 24.51 38.10 14.85
C ALA A 567 24.33 36.69 15.48
N SER A 568 25.43 36.02 15.82
CA SER A 568 25.45 34.94 16.82
C SER A 568 25.41 35.54 18.22
N PRO A 569 24.86 34.85 19.23
CA PRO A 569 25.75 34.52 20.35
C PRO A 569 25.48 33.17 21.08
N SER A 570 26.59 32.61 21.57
CA SER A 570 26.79 31.74 22.75
C SER A 570 25.60 31.18 23.55
N SER A 571 25.68 29.88 23.82
CA SER A 571 25.04 29.19 24.95
C SER A 571 25.45 29.76 26.32
N PRO A 572 24.56 29.70 27.31
CA PRO A 572 24.97 29.47 28.69
C PRO A 572 24.23 28.27 29.31
N LEU A 573 25.00 27.30 29.81
CA LEU A 573 24.51 26.33 30.80
C LEU A 573 24.26 27.07 32.11
N GLY A 574 23.02 27.08 32.58
CA GLY A 574 22.63 27.62 33.88
C GLY A 574 21.97 26.55 34.74
N PHE A 575 22.70 26.00 35.71
CA PHE A 575 22.10 25.16 36.75
C PHE A 575 21.24 26.02 37.68
N PRO A 576 19.94 25.71 37.87
CA PRO A 576 19.15 26.35 38.90
C PRO A 576 19.55 25.83 40.28
N THR A 577 19.90 26.76 41.17
CA THR A 577 20.21 26.48 42.58
C THR A 577 19.00 25.90 43.33
N MET A 578 19.24 24.89 44.18
CA MET A 578 18.24 24.37 45.12
C MET A 578 17.65 25.51 45.97
N ARG A 579 16.33 25.54 46.11
CA ARG A 579 15.62 26.27 47.16
C ARG A 579 14.68 25.33 47.91
N SER A 580 14.95 25.21 49.21
CA SER A 580 14.13 24.66 50.30
C SER A 580 12.69 24.22 49.95
N LEU A 581 12.44 22.91 50.04
CA LEU A 581 11.08 22.36 50.18
C LEU A 581 10.40 22.90 51.44
N SER A 582 9.08 23.07 51.38
CA SER A 582 8.22 23.30 52.54
C SER A 582 7.38 22.06 52.78
N VAL A 583 7.74 21.25 53.78
CA VAL A 583 7.01 20.03 54.15
C VAL A 583 5.80 20.41 55.01
N VAL A 584 4.58 20.14 54.53
CA VAL A 584 3.35 20.30 55.32
C VAL A 584 2.99 18.94 55.95
N ALA A 585 3.52 18.68 57.14
CA ALA A 585 3.20 17.47 57.89
C ALA A 585 1.87 17.64 58.64
N LEU A 586 0.83 16.88 58.25
CA LEU A 586 -0.32 16.63 59.12
C LEU A 586 0.06 15.55 60.15
N LEU A 587 0.14 15.92 61.42
CA LEU A 587 0.26 14.93 62.50
C LEU A 587 -1.07 14.19 62.68
N ALA A 588 -1.16 12.98 62.15
CA ALA A 588 -2.07 11.97 62.68
C ALA A 588 -1.51 11.48 64.03
N ALA A 589 -2.32 11.51 65.09
CA ALA A 589 -1.91 11.00 66.39
C ALA A 589 -1.83 9.46 66.36
N ALA A 590 -0.63 8.92 66.51
CA ALA A 590 -0.42 7.47 66.55
C ALA A 590 -1.10 6.86 67.79
N SER A 591 -2.14 6.05 67.58
CA SER A 591 -2.75 5.22 68.62
C SER A 591 -1.89 3.97 68.84
N THR A 592 -1.21 3.88 69.98
CA THR A 592 -0.48 2.67 70.38
C THR A 592 -1.45 1.59 70.86
N THR A 593 -1.95 0.75 69.94
CA THR A 593 -2.60 -0.51 70.30
C THR A 593 -1.54 -1.54 70.69
N SER A 594 -1.67 -2.16 71.86
CA SER A 594 -0.79 -3.24 72.31
C SER A 594 -1.02 -4.52 71.50
N ALA A 595 0.05 -5.25 71.22
CA ALA A 595 -0.02 -6.59 70.65
C ALA A 595 -0.92 -7.51 71.50
N ALA A 596 -1.79 -8.29 70.85
CA ALA A 596 -2.60 -9.31 71.49
C ALA A 596 -1.99 -10.69 71.20
N VAL A 597 -1.81 -11.52 72.23
CA VAL A 597 -1.26 -12.87 72.11
C VAL A 597 -2.37 -13.89 72.40
N PHE A 598 -2.46 -14.93 71.57
CA PHE A 598 -3.42 -16.01 71.70
C PHE A 598 -2.65 -17.34 71.72
N GLU A 599 -2.70 -18.02 72.87
CA GLU A 599 -1.94 -19.24 73.17
C GLU A 599 -2.56 -20.43 72.41
N ALA A 600 -1.74 -21.23 71.71
CA ALA A 600 -2.20 -22.23 70.75
C ALA A 600 -2.90 -23.42 71.40
N GLU A 601 -2.53 -23.79 72.62
CA GLU A 601 -3.13 -24.89 73.38
C GLU A 601 -4.55 -24.59 73.87
N THR A 602 -4.99 -23.32 73.76
CA THR A 602 -6.40 -22.93 73.96
C THR A 602 -7.27 -23.11 72.71
N GLY A 603 -6.65 -23.40 71.55
CA GLY A 603 -7.33 -23.61 70.28
C GLY A 603 -8.09 -24.94 70.18
N THR A 604 -9.01 -25.02 69.22
CA THR A 604 -9.72 -26.26 68.88
C THR A 604 -8.82 -27.12 67.99
N LEU A 605 -8.57 -28.37 68.41
CA LEU A 605 -7.72 -29.33 67.69
C LEU A 605 -8.55 -30.39 66.94
N ALA A 606 -8.09 -30.78 65.77
CA ALA A 606 -8.63 -31.89 64.98
C ALA A 606 -7.51 -32.74 64.35
N GLY A 607 -7.85 -33.99 64.01
CA GLY A 607 -7.05 -34.86 63.14
C GLY A 607 -5.62 -35.16 63.60
N GLY A 608 -5.43 -35.53 64.86
CA GLY A 608 -4.14 -36.00 65.37
C GLY A 608 -3.22 -34.93 65.94
N ALA A 609 -3.50 -33.64 65.74
CA ALA A 609 -2.85 -32.56 66.48
C ALA A 609 -3.16 -32.67 67.98
N VAL A 610 -2.15 -32.48 68.84
CA VAL A 610 -2.27 -32.59 70.31
C VAL A 610 -1.55 -31.46 71.04
N VAL A 611 -1.99 -31.18 72.27
CA VAL A 611 -1.25 -30.32 73.21
C VAL A 611 -0.13 -31.13 73.87
N ALA A 612 1.07 -30.56 73.90
CA ALA A 612 2.24 -31.09 74.59
C ALA A 612 2.93 -30.00 75.43
N SER A 613 3.86 -30.40 76.30
CA SER A 613 4.52 -29.51 77.27
C SER A 613 5.93 -29.99 77.68
N ASP A 614 6.54 -30.86 76.88
CA ASP A 614 7.81 -31.53 77.19
C ASP A 614 9.05 -30.76 76.70
N VAL A 615 8.93 -29.92 75.67
CA VAL A 615 9.94 -28.94 75.28
C VAL A 615 9.83 -27.71 76.19
N PRO A 616 10.88 -27.25 76.89
CA PRO A 616 10.79 -26.07 77.75
C PRO A 616 10.73 -24.75 76.95
N GLY A 617 10.14 -23.71 77.55
CA GLY A 617 10.25 -22.32 77.06
C GLY A 617 9.06 -21.76 76.28
N PHE A 618 7.96 -22.52 76.20
CA PHE A 618 6.67 -22.08 75.63
C PHE A 618 5.94 -21.04 76.52
N SER A 619 4.97 -20.32 75.95
CA SER A 619 4.01 -19.48 76.69
C SER A 619 2.76 -20.24 77.13
N GLY A 620 1.94 -19.64 77.99
CA GLY A 620 0.77 -20.34 78.57
C GLY A 620 1.10 -21.60 79.38
N THR A 621 0.48 -22.71 78.99
CA THR A 621 0.48 -24.01 79.70
C THR A 621 0.96 -25.18 78.85
N GLY A 622 1.18 -24.98 77.55
CA GLY A 622 1.70 -25.95 76.61
C GLY A 622 1.66 -25.40 75.18
N TYR A 623 2.10 -26.20 74.22
CA TYR A 623 2.08 -25.88 72.79
C TYR A 623 1.36 -26.98 72.01
N VAL A 624 1.05 -26.72 70.74
CA VAL A 624 0.42 -27.69 69.84
C VAL A 624 1.46 -28.35 68.93
N THR A 625 1.41 -29.67 68.85
CA THR A 625 2.31 -30.54 68.07
C THR A 625 1.51 -31.57 67.26
N ASP A 626 2.24 -32.45 66.58
CA ASP A 626 1.74 -33.63 65.86
C ASP A 626 0.90 -33.30 64.62
N PHE A 627 1.29 -32.22 63.92
CA PHE A 627 0.96 -31.96 62.52
C PHE A 627 1.64 -32.99 61.58
N ILE A 628 1.27 -34.27 61.74
CA ILE A 628 1.91 -35.44 61.10
C ILE A 628 1.11 -35.96 59.90
N ASP A 629 -0.22 -35.88 59.94
CA ASP A 629 -1.10 -36.22 58.81
C ASP A 629 -1.95 -35.03 58.32
N ASN A 630 -2.52 -35.16 57.13
CA ASN A 630 -3.24 -34.08 56.44
C ASN A 630 -4.62 -33.73 57.04
N THR A 631 -5.02 -34.39 58.13
CA THR A 631 -6.22 -34.03 58.89
C THR A 631 -5.89 -33.18 60.12
N ALA A 632 -4.61 -33.04 60.48
CA ALA A 632 -4.15 -32.27 61.63
C ALA A 632 -4.39 -30.76 61.43
N VAL A 633 -5.28 -30.22 62.26
CA VAL A 633 -5.68 -28.81 62.25
C VAL A 633 -5.73 -28.25 63.68
N LEU A 634 -5.22 -27.03 63.83
CA LEU A 634 -5.38 -26.18 65.00
C LEU A 634 -6.17 -24.94 64.58
N THR A 635 -7.26 -24.62 65.27
CA THR A 635 -8.03 -23.37 65.07
C THR A 635 -8.01 -22.54 66.35
N ILE A 636 -7.45 -21.34 66.28
CA ILE A 636 -7.38 -20.36 67.37
C ILE A 636 -8.47 -19.30 67.18
N ASP A 637 -9.29 -19.06 68.20
CA ASP A 637 -10.32 -18.01 68.21
C ASP A 637 -9.72 -16.66 68.62
N VAL A 638 -9.53 -15.77 67.65
CA VAL A 638 -9.03 -14.39 67.82
C VAL A 638 -10.20 -13.44 68.03
N ALA A 639 -10.50 -13.16 69.30
CA ALA A 639 -11.60 -12.29 69.72
C ALA A 639 -11.13 -11.01 70.42
N GLY A 640 -11.98 -9.98 70.44
CA GLY A 640 -11.76 -8.74 71.19
C GLY A 640 -10.95 -7.65 70.46
N LEU A 641 -10.64 -7.86 69.18
CA LEU A 641 -10.02 -6.86 68.30
C LEU A 641 -11.09 -6.10 67.51
N ALA A 642 -10.76 -4.88 67.08
CA ALA A 642 -11.60 -4.10 66.18
C ALA A 642 -11.47 -4.63 64.74
N ALA A 643 -12.43 -4.33 63.86
CA ALA A 643 -12.28 -4.63 62.45
C ALA A 643 -11.16 -3.77 61.84
N GLY A 644 -10.30 -4.38 61.03
CA GLY A 644 -9.13 -3.74 60.43
C GLY A 644 -8.04 -4.75 60.08
N ASP A 645 -6.94 -4.27 59.53
CA ASP A 645 -5.82 -5.11 59.11
C ASP A 645 -4.81 -5.30 60.26
N TYR A 646 -4.37 -6.54 60.46
CA TYR A 646 -3.41 -6.90 61.50
C TYR A 646 -2.33 -7.83 60.94
N GLU A 647 -1.07 -7.55 61.27
CA GLU A 647 0.01 -8.52 61.11
C GLU A 647 -0.18 -9.67 62.10
N ILE A 648 -0.17 -10.90 61.60
CA ILE A 648 -0.18 -12.12 62.43
C ILE A 648 1.23 -12.72 62.43
N LYS A 649 1.77 -12.95 63.62
CA LYS A 649 3.06 -13.61 63.85
C LYS A 649 2.86 -14.91 64.59
N VAL A 650 3.55 -15.96 64.16
CA VAL A 650 3.49 -17.30 64.76
C VAL A 650 4.74 -17.50 65.62
N LEU A 651 4.55 -17.80 66.90
CA LEU A 651 5.61 -18.27 67.79
C LEU A 651 5.67 -19.79 67.66
N TYR A 652 6.81 -20.32 67.21
CA TYR A 652 6.94 -21.70 66.75
C TYR A 652 8.29 -22.32 67.12
N ASN A 653 8.38 -23.64 66.98
CA ASN A 653 9.62 -24.39 67.09
C ASN A 653 9.71 -25.49 66.01
N ALA A 654 10.79 -25.47 65.22
CA ALA A 654 10.99 -26.33 64.04
C ALA A 654 12.40 -26.94 63.99
N GLN A 655 12.62 -28.01 64.78
CA GLN A 655 13.96 -28.61 64.98
C GLN A 655 14.42 -29.51 63.81
N TYR A 656 13.52 -29.85 62.87
CA TYR A 656 13.71 -30.93 61.89
C TYR A 656 13.84 -30.41 60.44
N GLY A 657 14.56 -29.30 60.23
CA GLY A 657 14.67 -28.57 58.95
C GLY A 657 13.68 -27.42 58.82
N ASP A 658 13.82 -26.60 57.77
CA ASP A 658 12.88 -25.51 57.45
C ASP A 658 11.50 -26.11 57.18
N LYS A 659 10.46 -25.60 57.86
CA LYS A 659 9.08 -26.09 57.73
C LYS A 659 8.17 -25.06 57.09
N PHE A 660 7.01 -25.54 56.65
CA PHE A 660 5.90 -24.71 56.20
C PHE A 660 4.62 -25.19 56.86
N THR A 661 3.74 -24.26 57.19
CA THR A 661 2.37 -24.50 57.67
C THR A 661 1.40 -23.69 56.83
N THR A 662 0.20 -24.21 56.60
CA THR A 662 -0.85 -23.42 55.92
C THR A 662 -1.66 -22.67 56.96
N LEU A 663 -1.77 -21.34 56.83
CA LEU A 663 -2.63 -20.48 57.64
C LEU A 663 -3.86 -20.06 56.83
N THR A 664 -5.04 -20.08 57.46
CA THR A 664 -6.28 -19.48 56.93
C THR A 664 -6.94 -18.61 58.00
N VAL A 665 -7.46 -17.45 57.60
CA VAL A 665 -8.25 -16.56 58.46
C VAL A 665 -9.72 -16.64 58.03
N ASN A 666 -10.63 -16.92 58.97
CA ASN A 666 -12.09 -17.01 58.75
C ASN A 666 -12.51 -17.97 57.61
N GLY A 667 -11.70 -18.98 57.30
CA GLY A 667 -11.93 -19.90 56.17
C GLY A 667 -11.74 -19.29 54.78
N GLY A 668 -11.04 -18.16 54.68
CA GLY A 668 -10.62 -17.55 53.41
C GLY A 668 -9.48 -18.31 52.72
N SER A 669 -8.87 -17.68 51.73
CA SER A 669 -7.72 -18.23 50.98
C SER A 669 -6.57 -18.65 51.91
N SER A 670 -5.93 -19.76 51.57
CA SER A 670 -4.80 -20.32 52.31
C SER A 670 -3.49 -19.62 51.97
N THR A 671 -2.77 -19.16 53.00
CA THR A 671 -1.42 -18.61 52.91
C THR A 671 -0.41 -19.63 53.45
N GLU A 672 0.66 -19.88 52.71
CA GLU A 672 1.79 -20.67 53.20
C GLU A 672 2.68 -19.80 54.11
N VAL A 673 2.98 -20.29 55.32
CA VAL A 673 3.80 -19.60 56.31
C VAL A 673 5.09 -20.38 56.50
N ALA A 674 6.22 -19.74 56.15
CA ALA A 674 7.54 -20.29 56.39
C ALA A 674 7.87 -20.32 57.88
N LEU A 675 8.34 -21.46 58.35
CA LEU A 675 8.82 -21.72 59.71
C LEU A 675 10.29 -22.18 59.64
N PRO A 676 11.26 -21.27 59.46
CA PRO A 676 12.68 -21.58 59.34
C PRO A 676 13.23 -22.54 60.41
N ASN A 677 14.26 -23.32 60.06
CA ASN A 677 14.87 -24.24 60.99
C ASN A 677 15.46 -23.52 62.20
N ILE A 678 15.17 -24.04 63.38
CA ILE A 678 15.87 -23.65 64.61
C ILE A 678 16.59 -24.86 65.20
N THR A 679 17.89 -24.70 65.48
CA THR A 679 18.78 -25.82 65.82
C THR A 679 18.81 -26.15 67.31
N THR A 680 17.92 -25.56 68.13
CA THR A 680 17.86 -25.75 69.58
C THR A 680 16.42 -25.78 70.10
N THR A 681 16.22 -26.04 71.39
CA THR A 681 14.90 -26.06 72.05
C THR A 681 14.35 -24.65 72.38
N THR A 682 14.79 -23.61 71.68
CA THR A 682 14.25 -22.24 71.79
C THR A 682 12.96 -22.08 70.98
N TRP A 683 12.25 -20.98 71.15
CA TRP A 683 11.07 -20.62 70.35
C TRP A 683 11.38 -19.35 69.56
N GLU A 684 10.98 -19.31 68.29
CA GLU A 684 11.22 -18.18 67.39
C GLU A 684 9.92 -17.68 66.77
N THR A 685 9.93 -16.44 66.28
CA THR A 685 8.74 -15.80 65.70
C THR A 685 8.87 -15.65 64.19
N SER A 686 7.91 -16.17 63.42
CA SER A 686 7.77 -15.93 61.98
C SER A 686 6.56 -15.05 61.68
N SER A 687 6.63 -14.21 60.65
CA SER A 687 5.46 -13.44 60.20
C SER A 687 4.66 -14.26 59.19
N ALA A 688 3.35 -14.37 59.41
CA ALA A 688 2.41 -14.99 58.48
C ALA A 688 1.84 -13.99 57.46
N GLY A 689 2.13 -12.70 57.61
CA GLY A 689 1.57 -11.62 56.79
C GLY A 689 0.51 -10.78 57.51
N VAL A 690 -0.10 -9.86 56.76
CA VAL A 690 -1.15 -8.95 57.23
C VAL A 690 -2.51 -9.46 56.74
N PHE A 691 -3.48 -9.58 57.65
CA PHE A 691 -4.81 -10.10 57.39
C PHE A 691 -5.89 -9.15 57.90
N THR A 692 -6.94 -8.97 57.10
CA THR A 692 -8.14 -8.22 57.52
C THR A 692 -8.96 -9.04 58.50
N LEU A 693 -9.09 -8.55 59.73
CA LEU A 693 -9.99 -9.10 60.75
C LEU A 693 -11.33 -8.38 60.72
N THR A 694 -12.41 -9.14 60.91
CA THR A 694 -13.78 -8.64 61.01
C THR A 694 -14.15 -8.32 62.46
N ALA A 695 -15.21 -7.54 62.68
CA ALA A 695 -15.67 -7.20 64.03
C ALA A 695 -16.31 -8.42 64.72
N GLY A 696 -15.69 -8.92 65.79
CA GLY A 696 -16.18 -10.06 66.56
C GLY A 696 -15.06 -11.06 66.88
N THR A 697 -15.42 -12.34 66.92
CA THR A 697 -14.46 -13.45 66.96
C THR A 697 -14.09 -13.83 65.53
N ASN A 698 -12.80 -13.87 65.23
CA ASN A 698 -12.24 -14.38 63.99
C ASN A 698 -11.56 -15.71 64.27
N THR A 699 -11.44 -16.59 63.28
CA THR A 699 -10.72 -17.87 63.43
C THR A 699 -9.40 -17.82 62.66
N VAL A 700 -8.29 -18.21 63.30
CA VAL A 700 -6.99 -18.39 62.65
C VAL A 700 -6.66 -19.89 62.69
N SER A 701 -6.67 -20.54 61.53
CA SER A 701 -6.52 -21.99 61.43
C SER A 701 -5.20 -22.38 60.76
N PHE A 702 -4.44 -23.24 61.44
CA PHE A 702 -3.22 -23.88 60.96
C PHE A 702 -3.52 -25.31 60.54
N ALA A 703 -3.12 -25.68 59.33
CA ALA A 703 -3.19 -27.06 58.83
C ALA A 703 -1.80 -27.58 58.47
N ARG A 704 -1.62 -28.90 58.54
CA ARG A 704 -0.38 -29.55 58.07
C ARG A 704 -0.16 -29.27 56.59
N ASP A 705 1.00 -28.68 56.28
CA ASP A 705 1.64 -28.78 54.97
C ASP A 705 2.83 -29.76 55.03
N TRP A 706 4.06 -29.29 55.24
CA TRP A 706 5.25 -30.16 55.29
C TRP A 706 5.36 -30.94 56.62
N GLY A 707 4.79 -30.38 57.71
CA GLY A 707 4.63 -31.04 59.02
C GLY A 707 5.88 -31.07 59.91
N TYR A 708 5.75 -31.71 61.09
CA TYR A 708 6.80 -31.84 62.12
C TYR A 708 7.37 -30.49 62.64
N TYR A 709 6.46 -29.62 63.10
CA TYR A 709 6.75 -28.36 63.80
C TYR A 709 5.80 -28.22 65.01
N LEU A 710 6.16 -27.32 65.93
CA LEU A 710 5.40 -26.99 67.13
C LEU A 710 4.89 -25.54 67.01
N ILE A 711 3.66 -25.24 67.43
CA ILE A 711 3.10 -23.89 67.49
C ILE A 711 2.74 -23.58 68.93
N ASP A 712 3.30 -22.50 69.47
CA ASP A 712 3.15 -22.05 70.85
C ASP A 712 2.02 -21.03 70.99
N ALA A 713 2.08 -19.96 70.20
CA ALA A 713 1.11 -18.89 70.22
C ALA A 713 1.06 -18.14 68.89
N ILE A 714 0.02 -17.33 68.69
CA ILE A 714 0.03 -16.26 67.69
C ILE A 714 0.00 -14.89 68.35
N THR A 715 0.78 -13.95 67.81
CA THR A 715 0.74 -12.54 68.17
C THR A 715 0.08 -11.76 67.03
N VAL A 716 -0.92 -10.94 67.37
CA VAL A 716 -1.71 -10.14 66.43
C VAL A 716 -1.46 -8.67 66.72
N THR A 717 -0.94 -7.93 65.73
CA THR A 717 -0.52 -6.52 65.86
C THR A 717 -1.03 -5.66 64.72
N ALA A 718 -1.65 -4.52 65.03
CA ALA A 718 -1.98 -3.53 64.01
C ALA A 718 -0.68 -2.95 63.41
N PRO A 719 -0.54 -2.84 62.08
CA PRO A 719 0.66 -2.32 61.44
C PRO A 719 0.84 -0.82 61.73
N PRO A 720 2.08 -0.32 61.87
CA PRO A 720 2.33 1.10 62.10
C PRO A 720 2.04 1.93 60.84
N VAL A 721 1.13 2.90 60.94
CA VAL A 721 0.78 3.80 59.83
C VAL A 721 1.91 4.81 59.59
N LYS A 722 2.61 4.71 58.45
CA LYS A 722 3.55 5.75 57.98
C LYS A 722 2.76 7.05 57.73
N PRO A 723 3.21 8.22 58.22
CA PRO A 723 2.54 9.48 57.92
C PRO A 723 2.58 9.78 56.41
N VAL A 724 1.42 10.14 55.84
CA VAL A 724 1.29 10.45 54.41
C VAL A 724 2.08 11.71 54.08
N VAL A 725 3.09 11.59 53.22
CA VAL A 725 3.85 12.73 52.70
C VAL A 725 3.05 13.34 51.54
N VAL A 726 2.76 14.64 51.65
CA VAL A 726 2.08 15.42 50.61
C VAL A 726 3.08 16.36 49.96
N VAL A 727 3.29 16.24 48.66
CA VAL A 727 4.23 17.07 47.90
C VAL A 727 3.48 18.15 47.14
N ASP A 728 3.73 19.42 47.45
CA ASP A 728 3.24 20.54 46.65
C ASP A 728 3.96 20.58 45.30
N VAL A 729 3.20 20.33 44.24
CA VAL A 729 3.67 20.33 42.85
C VAL A 729 3.14 21.53 42.07
N THR A 730 2.52 22.52 42.71
CA THR A 730 1.90 23.70 42.06
C THR A 730 2.85 24.42 41.08
N LYS A 731 4.17 24.40 41.35
CA LYS A 731 5.23 24.98 40.50
C LYS A 731 6.21 23.93 39.96
N GLY A 732 5.82 22.67 40.00
CA GLY A 732 6.65 21.50 39.80
C GLY A 732 7.34 21.05 41.09
N GLY A 733 7.66 19.76 41.15
CA GLY A 733 8.25 19.11 42.31
C GLY A 733 8.68 17.68 42.01
N VAL A 734 9.26 17.01 43.00
CA VAL A 734 9.64 15.60 42.94
C VAL A 734 9.09 14.91 44.18
N ALA A 735 8.29 13.86 43.99
CA ALA A 735 7.82 12.99 45.07
C ALA A 735 8.66 11.71 45.08
N GLN A 736 9.28 11.41 46.21
CA GLN A 736 10.15 10.24 46.39
C GLN A 736 9.30 8.98 46.57
N ALA A 737 9.66 7.87 45.92
CA ALA A 737 8.84 6.66 45.92
C ALA A 737 8.74 6.04 47.31
N GLU A 738 9.84 6.03 48.07
CA GLU A 738 9.88 5.48 49.42
C GLU A 738 9.01 6.27 50.41
N ASP A 739 8.61 7.50 50.07
CA ASP A 739 7.69 8.36 50.83
C ASP A 739 6.21 8.21 50.43
N GLY A 740 5.91 7.36 49.45
CA GLY A 740 4.55 6.99 49.09
C GLY A 740 3.84 6.08 50.11
N ILE A 741 2.59 5.78 49.81
CA ILE A 741 1.76 4.81 50.52
C ILE A 741 1.92 3.46 49.82
N PHE A 742 2.34 2.44 50.57
CA PHE A 742 2.58 1.09 50.05
C PHE A 742 1.36 0.19 50.27
N ASN A 743 1.10 -0.68 49.29
CA ASN A 743 0.24 -1.86 49.41
C ASN A 743 1.02 -3.04 48.81
N GLY A 744 1.33 -4.06 49.60
CA GLY A 744 2.17 -5.22 49.19
C GLY A 744 3.67 -4.93 48.97
N VAL A 745 4.01 -3.76 48.43
CA VAL A 745 5.37 -3.33 48.12
C VAL A 745 6.20 -2.91 49.35
N THR A 746 7.53 -2.87 49.19
CA THR A 746 8.49 -2.49 50.25
C THR A 746 9.53 -1.47 49.78
N ALA A 747 10.22 -0.79 50.70
CA ALA A 747 11.28 0.15 50.38
C ALA A 747 12.65 -0.54 50.32
N GLY A 748 13.38 -0.31 49.22
CA GLY A 748 14.71 -0.82 48.95
C GLY A 748 15.79 0.26 48.96
N SER A 749 17.04 -0.14 49.10
CA SER A 749 18.21 0.76 48.99
C SER A 749 19.48 0.05 48.50
N SER A 750 19.35 -1.14 47.88
CA SER A 750 20.51 -1.98 47.52
C SER A 750 21.12 -1.61 46.16
N VAL A 751 20.29 -1.19 45.20
CA VAL A 751 20.71 -0.74 43.87
C VAL A 751 21.15 0.72 43.91
N ALA A 752 22.45 1.00 43.80
CA ALA A 752 22.96 2.36 43.87
C ALA A 752 22.45 3.26 42.72
N GLY A 753 22.27 4.56 43.00
CA GLY A 753 21.96 5.59 42.00
C GLY A 753 20.54 6.18 42.06
N PHE A 754 19.69 5.74 43.00
CA PHE A 754 18.38 6.34 43.29
C PHE A 754 18.49 7.79 43.81
N SER A 755 17.37 8.49 43.78
CA SER A 755 17.17 9.79 44.43
C SER A 755 16.68 9.63 45.87
N GLY A 756 16.77 10.69 46.68
CA GLY A 756 16.32 10.64 48.08
C GLY A 756 17.11 9.68 48.97
N THR A 757 16.40 8.71 49.56
CA THR A 757 16.91 7.76 50.56
C THR A 757 16.77 6.29 50.17
N GLY A 758 16.01 5.98 49.12
CA GLY A 758 15.81 4.63 48.63
C GLY A 758 14.98 4.58 47.35
N TYR A 759 14.26 3.48 47.17
CA TYR A 759 13.32 3.24 46.09
C TYR A 759 12.24 2.26 46.58
N VAL A 760 11.28 1.87 45.74
CA VAL A 760 10.24 0.88 46.05
C VAL A 760 10.37 -0.36 45.15
N GLU A 761 10.25 -1.54 45.76
CA GLU A 761 10.37 -2.88 45.13
C GLU A 761 9.35 -3.88 45.71
N GLY A 762 9.28 -5.09 45.14
CA GLY A 762 8.29 -6.12 45.52
C GLY A 762 6.93 -5.91 44.85
N PHE A 763 6.92 -5.66 43.54
CA PHE A 763 5.71 -5.71 42.70
C PHE A 763 5.59 -7.13 42.14
N ASP A 764 4.97 -8.02 42.91
CA ASP A 764 5.02 -9.47 42.68
C ASP A 764 3.62 -10.08 42.43
N VAL A 765 2.56 -9.52 43.03
CA VAL A 765 1.15 -9.94 42.86
C VAL A 765 0.24 -8.78 42.44
N GLU A 766 -0.93 -9.10 41.85
CA GLU A 766 -1.84 -8.13 41.22
C GLU A 766 -2.30 -6.98 42.14
N THR A 767 -2.35 -7.21 43.46
CA THR A 767 -2.74 -6.21 44.46
C THR A 767 -1.66 -5.18 44.77
N ASP A 768 -0.40 -5.42 44.38
CA ASP A 768 0.73 -4.60 44.81
C ASP A 768 0.69 -3.22 44.16
N LYS A 769 0.93 -2.16 44.95
CA LYS A 769 0.68 -0.79 44.53
C LYS A 769 1.47 0.22 45.34
N LEU A 770 2.02 1.20 44.64
CA LEU A 770 2.60 2.42 45.21
C LEU A 770 1.66 3.61 44.93
N THR A 771 1.39 4.44 45.94
CA THR A 771 0.55 5.65 45.79
C THR A 771 1.27 6.91 46.30
N PHE A 772 1.48 7.88 45.42
CA PHE A 772 1.97 9.22 45.71
C PHE A 772 0.81 10.17 46.05
N THR A 773 1.01 11.09 46.99
CA THR A 773 0.03 12.17 47.30
C THR A 773 0.61 13.53 46.95
N LEU A 774 -0.05 14.24 46.03
CA LEU A 774 0.40 15.50 45.45
C LEU A 774 -0.60 16.63 45.73
N HIS A 775 -0.12 17.85 45.99
CA HIS A 775 -0.96 19.03 46.19
C HIS A 775 -0.83 20.01 45.02
N SER A 776 -1.94 20.61 44.61
CA SER A 776 -2.00 21.67 43.60
C SER A 776 -2.96 22.79 44.01
N ASP A 777 -2.51 24.05 44.00
CA ASP A 777 -3.39 25.22 44.21
C ASP A 777 -4.39 25.43 43.05
N THR A 778 -4.14 24.84 41.88
CA THR A 778 -4.92 25.06 40.64
C THR A 778 -5.37 23.75 40.02
N GLN A 779 -6.49 23.78 39.29
CA GLN A 779 -6.82 22.69 38.37
C GLN A 779 -6.06 22.93 37.06
N THR A 780 -5.00 22.15 36.82
CA THR A 780 -4.17 22.28 35.61
C THR A 780 -3.52 20.94 35.26
N LEU A 781 -3.08 20.84 34.01
CA LEU A 781 -2.35 19.70 33.49
C LEU A 781 -0.89 19.75 33.97
N TYR A 782 -0.34 18.58 34.30
CA TYR A 782 1.05 18.38 34.72
C TYR A 782 1.70 17.28 33.88
N ASP A 783 2.92 17.53 33.41
CA ASP A 783 3.79 16.52 32.80
C ASP A 783 4.37 15.65 33.93
N VAL A 784 4.32 14.32 33.76
CA VAL A 784 4.76 13.35 34.76
C VAL A 784 5.83 12.42 34.18
N ILE A 785 6.93 12.29 34.92
CA ILE A 785 8.03 11.38 34.58
C ILE A 785 8.27 10.48 35.79
N LEU A 786 8.29 9.17 35.56
CA LEU A 786 8.56 8.14 36.54
C LEU A 786 10.03 7.71 36.44
N GLY A 787 10.80 7.92 37.50
CA GLY A 787 12.12 7.33 37.68
C GLY A 787 11.97 5.85 38.06
N TYR A 788 12.64 4.96 37.34
CA TYR A 788 12.51 3.51 37.49
C TYR A 788 13.82 2.78 37.18
N ALA A 789 13.89 1.49 37.54
CA ALA A 789 14.91 0.57 37.06
C ALA A 789 14.27 -0.75 36.58
N GLY A 790 14.37 -1.00 35.27
CA GLY A 790 13.95 -2.23 34.59
C GLY A 790 15.05 -3.29 34.56
N VAL A 791 15.61 -3.63 35.73
CA VAL A 791 16.78 -4.53 35.83
C VAL A 791 16.46 -6.00 35.52
N TYR A 792 15.18 -6.36 35.45
CA TYR A 792 14.67 -7.70 35.12
C TYR A 792 14.19 -7.79 33.66
N GLY A 793 14.71 -6.94 32.77
CA GLY A 793 14.23 -6.75 31.41
C GLY A 793 13.01 -5.82 31.33
N GLY A 794 12.60 -5.44 30.12
CA GLY A 794 11.45 -4.53 29.91
C GLY A 794 10.14 -5.02 30.56
N LYS A 795 9.33 -4.07 31.05
CA LYS A 795 8.06 -4.26 31.78
C LYS A 795 7.07 -3.14 31.48
N GLN A 796 5.89 -3.22 32.09
CA GLN A 796 4.91 -2.15 32.16
C GLN A 796 4.29 -2.08 33.57
N THR A 797 3.73 -0.92 33.91
CA THR A 797 2.95 -0.66 35.13
C THR A 797 1.71 0.17 34.78
N THR A 798 0.60 -0.08 35.49
CA THR A 798 -0.66 0.65 35.27
C THR A 798 -0.72 1.89 36.17
N MET A 799 -0.81 3.09 35.57
CA MET A 799 -1.02 4.33 36.30
C MET A 799 -2.51 4.59 36.56
N SER A 800 -2.83 5.17 37.72
CA SER A 800 -4.14 5.74 38.04
C SER A 800 -4.02 7.11 38.71
N VAL A 801 -4.94 8.02 38.40
CA VAL A 801 -4.99 9.39 38.96
C VAL A 801 -6.33 9.58 39.65
N ASN A 802 -6.32 9.89 40.95
CA ASN A 802 -7.51 10.04 41.79
C ASN A 802 -8.48 8.83 41.73
N GLY A 803 -7.96 7.63 41.45
CA GLY A 803 -8.74 6.39 41.30
C GLY A 803 -9.36 6.18 39.91
N ALA A 804 -9.20 7.11 38.96
CA ALA A 804 -9.51 6.90 37.55
C ALA A 804 -8.27 6.39 36.80
N GLY A 805 -8.46 5.68 35.69
CA GLY A 805 -7.37 5.14 34.87
C GLY A 805 -6.47 6.23 34.28
N GLY A 806 -5.16 6.02 34.34
CA GLY A 806 -4.13 6.93 33.81
C GLY A 806 -3.40 6.37 32.58
N GLY A 807 -3.60 5.10 32.25
CA GLY A 807 -2.93 4.38 31.16
C GLY A 807 -1.71 3.58 31.61
N GLU A 808 -1.22 2.73 30.71
CA GLU A 808 0.00 1.93 30.89
C GLU A 808 1.26 2.80 30.71
N VAL A 809 2.27 2.56 31.56
CA VAL A 809 3.60 3.19 31.45
C VAL A 809 4.63 2.11 31.15
N VAL A 810 5.22 2.19 29.95
CA VAL A 810 6.23 1.24 29.48
C VAL A 810 7.59 1.54 30.14
N LEU A 811 8.17 0.51 30.75
CA LEU A 811 9.46 0.53 31.43
C LEU A 811 10.46 -0.26 30.57
N LEU A 812 11.41 0.43 29.94
CA LEU A 812 12.39 -0.20 29.03
C LEU A 812 13.41 -1.04 29.82
N ASP A 813 14.05 -1.98 29.13
CA ASP A 813 15.14 -2.77 29.71
C ASP A 813 16.33 -1.88 30.07
N THR A 814 16.74 -1.88 31.34
CA THR A 814 17.93 -1.18 31.83
C THR A 814 19.07 -2.11 32.26
N SER A 815 18.90 -3.43 32.13
CA SER A 815 19.88 -4.44 32.56
C SER A 815 21.25 -4.33 31.87
N ALA A 816 21.27 -3.81 30.63
CA ALA A 816 22.48 -3.57 29.84
C ALA A 816 22.91 -2.08 29.79
N ALA A 817 22.22 -1.19 30.52
CA ALA A 817 22.49 0.24 30.50
C ALA A 817 23.66 0.63 31.44
N ALA A 818 24.28 1.78 31.17
CA ALA A 818 25.38 2.31 32.00
C ALA A 818 24.94 2.78 33.40
N SER A 819 23.63 2.93 33.60
CA SER A 819 22.95 3.19 34.87
C SER A 819 21.73 2.26 34.92
N PRO A 820 21.43 1.59 36.05
CA PRO A 820 20.21 0.80 36.17
C PRO A 820 18.96 1.69 36.20
N TRP A 821 19.11 2.96 36.59
CA TRP A 821 18.04 3.96 36.67
C TRP A 821 17.84 4.70 35.35
N ALA A 822 16.58 4.82 34.94
CA ALA A 822 16.10 5.55 33.78
C ALA A 822 14.79 6.30 34.10
N ASN A 823 14.35 7.13 33.16
CA ASN A 823 13.11 7.91 33.27
C ASN A 823 12.10 7.45 32.20
N ALA A 824 10.89 7.12 32.61
CA ALA A 824 9.76 6.82 31.75
C ALA A 824 8.77 7.99 31.75
N THR A 825 8.29 8.41 30.57
CA THR A 825 7.24 9.42 30.47
C THR A 825 5.91 8.78 30.85
N ALA A 826 5.35 9.16 32.01
CA ALA A 826 4.02 8.75 32.46
C ALA A 826 2.89 9.66 31.90
N GLY A 827 3.20 10.42 30.85
CA GLY A 827 2.27 11.28 30.14
C GLY A 827 1.95 12.56 30.89
N GLN A 828 0.70 13.01 30.72
CA GLN A 828 0.15 14.21 31.33
C GLN A 828 -1.00 13.84 32.24
N VAL A 829 -1.13 14.50 33.38
CA VAL A 829 -2.19 14.26 34.37
C VAL A 829 -2.90 15.56 34.75
N LEU A 830 -4.23 15.52 34.85
CA LEU A 830 -5.01 16.65 35.32
C LEU A 830 -5.15 16.57 36.84
N LEU A 831 -4.42 17.41 37.57
CA LEU A 831 -4.58 17.53 39.02
C LEU A 831 -5.70 18.52 39.33
N ASN A 832 -6.57 18.15 40.29
CA ASN A 832 -7.60 19.02 40.83
C ASN A 832 -7.01 19.97 41.88
N VAL A 833 -7.75 21.04 42.23
CA VAL A 833 -7.39 21.90 43.36
C VAL A 833 -7.40 21.08 44.66
N GLY A 834 -6.31 21.16 45.43
CA GLY A 834 -6.13 20.41 46.67
C GLY A 834 -5.25 19.18 46.50
N ASN A 835 -5.50 18.16 47.33
CA ASN A 835 -4.73 16.92 47.32
C ASN A 835 -5.27 15.94 46.26
N ASN A 836 -4.34 15.30 45.55
CA ASN A 836 -4.57 14.32 44.51
C ASN A 836 -3.71 13.09 44.78
N THR A 837 -4.13 11.93 44.27
CA THR A 837 -3.32 10.70 44.32
C THR A 837 -2.90 10.28 42.91
N ILE A 838 -1.63 9.90 42.75
CA ILE A 838 -1.15 9.18 41.57
C ILE A 838 -0.65 7.83 42.05
N SER A 839 -1.12 6.75 41.46
CA SER A 839 -0.73 5.40 41.85
C SER A 839 -0.21 4.59 40.68
N PHE A 840 0.75 3.72 40.98
CA PHE A 840 1.29 2.72 40.07
C PHE A 840 0.99 1.35 40.67
N SER A 841 0.11 0.62 40.00
CA SER A 841 -0.25 -0.76 40.37
C SER A 841 0.67 -1.75 39.66
N ASN A 842 0.78 -2.94 40.24
CA ASN A 842 1.39 -4.07 39.56
C ASN A 842 0.65 -4.39 38.25
N ASP A 843 1.41 -4.96 37.32
CA ASP A 843 0.98 -5.40 36.00
C ASP A 843 1.91 -6.57 35.61
N TRP A 844 3.04 -6.32 34.93
CA TRP A 844 4.03 -7.37 34.64
C TRP A 844 5.00 -7.66 35.80
N GLY A 845 4.99 -6.82 36.86
CA GLY A 845 5.85 -6.93 38.03
C GLY A 845 7.34 -6.79 37.77
N TRP A 846 8.15 -7.07 38.79
CA TRP A 846 9.61 -7.16 38.68
C TRP A 846 10.27 -5.89 38.11
N TYR A 847 10.06 -4.76 38.78
CA TYR A 847 10.72 -3.47 38.53
C TYR A 847 10.88 -2.66 39.82
N LEU A 848 11.77 -1.66 39.80
CA LEU A 848 12.02 -0.75 40.93
C LEU A 848 11.55 0.66 40.57
N LEU A 849 10.91 1.38 41.50
CA LEU A 849 10.45 2.77 41.30
C LEU A 849 11.19 3.73 42.25
N ASP A 850 11.80 4.79 41.71
CA ASP A 850 12.65 5.76 42.44
C ASP A 850 11.88 7.03 42.84
N ALA A 851 11.35 7.76 41.86
CA ALA A 851 10.67 9.03 42.13
C ALA A 851 9.70 9.43 41.02
N LEU A 852 8.76 10.30 41.37
CA LEU A 852 7.82 10.92 40.46
C LEU A 852 8.18 12.40 40.28
N TYR A 853 8.69 12.74 39.11
CA TYR A 853 9.01 14.12 38.72
C TYR A 853 7.78 14.73 38.05
N VAL A 854 7.33 15.87 38.55
CA VAL A 854 6.06 16.50 38.15
C VAL A 854 6.31 17.97 37.83
N SER A 855 5.81 18.46 36.69
CA SER A 855 5.92 19.88 36.31
C SER A 855 4.66 20.38 35.60
N PRO A 856 4.20 21.63 35.82
CA PRO A 856 3.03 22.17 35.12
C PRO A 856 3.24 22.10 33.60
N SER A 857 2.30 21.48 32.89
CA SER A 857 2.40 21.33 31.43
C SER A 857 2.37 22.72 30.76
N PRO A 858 3.23 22.98 29.77
CA PRO A 858 3.10 24.17 28.94
C PRO A 858 1.81 24.09 28.11
N PRO A 859 1.20 25.23 27.73
CA PRO A 859 0.08 25.23 26.79
C PRO A 859 0.43 24.49 25.48
N PRO A 860 -0.47 23.66 24.92
CA PRO A 860 -0.17 22.91 23.70
C PRO A 860 0.26 23.80 22.53
N ALA A 861 1.34 23.41 21.87
CA ALA A 861 1.77 24.05 20.63
C ALA A 861 0.86 23.61 19.46
N PRO A 862 0.53 24.49 18.50
CA PRO A 862 -0.24 24.10 17.32
C PRO A 862 0.44 22.97 16.54
N HIS A 863 -0.35 21.98 16.09
CA HIS A 863 0.14 20.86 15.30
C HIS A 863 0.80 21.30 13.99
N GLN A 864 1.87 20.60 13.58
CA GLN A 864 2.68 20.92 12.40
C GLN A 864 2.53 19.87 11.29
N VAL A 865 1.32 19.30 11.17
CA VAL A 865 1.03 18.19 10.26
C VAL A 865 1.29 18.54 8.79
N THR A 866 1.98 17.64 8.09
CA THR A 866 2.22 17.74 6.65
C THR A 866 0.93 17.59 5.85
N LYS A 867 0.68 18.48 4.87
CA LYS A 867 -0.57 18.48 4.08
C LYS A 867 -0.59 17.51 2.90
N VAL A 868 0.53 16.83 2.62
CA VAL A 868 0.74 16.01 1.42
C VAL A 868 0.81 14.56 1.85
N LEU A 869 -0.01 13.71 1.22
CA LEU A 869 0.01 12.27 1.41
C LEU A 869 1.31 11.66 0.86
N VAL A 870 1.81 10.58 1.46
CA VAL A 870 3.03 9.88 1.03
C VAL A 870 2.85 9.25 -0.36
N ALA A 871 1.64 8.78 -0.68
CA ALA A 871 1.32 8.19 -1.96
C ALA A 871 1.34 9.27 -3.08
N PRO A 872 2.15 9.11 -4.14
CA PRO A 872 2.26 10.13 -5.18
C PRO A 872 1.00 10.19 -6.06
N LYS A 873 0.53 11.42 -6.35
CA LYS A 873 -0.71 11.71 -7.11
C LYS A 873 -1.98 11.05 -6.50
N PRO A 874 -2.31 11.28 -5.22
CA PRO A 874 -3.52 10.72 -4.62
C PRO A 874 -4.77 11.18 -5.40
N LEU A 875 -5.86 10.41 -5.34
CA LEU A 875 -7.12 10.85 -5.94
C LEU A 875 -7.61 12.15 -5.28
N PRO A 876 -8.32 13.03 -6.00
CA PRO A 876 -8.87 14.26 -5.42
C PRO A 876 -9.71 13.99 -4.16
N GLU A 877 -10.52 12.94 -4.17
CA GLU A 877 -11.35 12.52 -3.04
C GLU A 877 -10.51 12.08 -1.83
N THR A 878 -9.35 11.45 -2.05
CA THR A 878 -8.44 10.99 -1.00
C THR A 878 -7.71 12.16 -0.33
N GLN A 879 -7.20 13.09 -1.14
CA GLN A 879 -6.63 14.33 -0.61
C GLN A 879 -7.71 15.16 0.12
N ASN A 880 -8.96 15.16 -0.37
CA ASN A 880 -10.08 15.82 0.29
C ASN A 880 -10.44 15.16 1.63
N LEU A 881 -10.40 13.83 1.75
CA LEU A 881 -10.54 13.14 3.04
C LEU A 881 -9.46 13.60 4.02
N TYR A 882 -8.19 13.52 3.62
CA TYR A 882 -7.06 13.92 4.47
C TYR A 882 -7.16 15.38 4.90
N ASN A 883 -7.52 16.29 3.98
CA ASN A 883 -7.77 17.69 4.28
C ASN A 883 -8.94 17.89 5.26
N THR A 884 -9.97 17.04 5.19
CA THR A 884 -11.15 17.11 6.07
C THR A 884 -10.81 16.67 7.49
N LEU A 885 -10.02 15.60 7.64
CA LEU A 885 -9.48 15.18 8.94
C LEU A 885 -8.58 16.28 9.52
N LEU A 886 -7.63 16.77 8.72
CA LEU A 886 -6.68 17.81 9.13
C LEU A 886 -7.35 19.15 9.49
N ALA A 887 -8.48 19.50 8.86
CA ALA A 887 -9.24 20.71 9.20
C ALA A 887 -9.99 20.62 10.54
N LYS A 888 -10.05 19.44 11.16
CA LYS A 888 -10.67 19.17 12.47
C LYS A 888 -9.66 18.80 13.56
N TYR A 889 -8.54 18.21 13.17
CA TYR A 889 -7.42 17.90 14.05
C TYR A 889 -6.92 19.15 14.81
N GLY A 890 -6.77 19.06 16.13
CA GLY A 890 -6.40 20.21 16.97
C GLY A 890 -7.50 21.23 17.25
N SER A 891 -8.75 20.97 16.85
CA SER A 891 -9.88 21.90 17.08
C SER A 891 -10.78 21.52 18.26
N GLY A 892 -10.41 20.49 19.05
CA GLY A 892 -11.26 19.93 20.09
C GLY A 892 -12.50 19.22 19.56
N THR A 893 -12.44 18.65 18.34
CA THR A 893 -13.49 17.79 17.76
C THR A 893 -12.90 16.48 17.26
N ILE A 894 -13.61 15.38 17.46
CA ILE A 894 -13.18 14.01 17.13
C ILE A 894 -14.22 13.34 16.22
N PHE A 895 -13.81 12.62 15.18
CA PHE A 895 -14.77 11.84 14.39
C PHE A 895 -15.14 10.53 15.10
N SER A 896 -16.43 10.23 15.15
CA SER A 896 -16.96 8.96 15.67
C SER A 896 -16.85 7.84 14.65
N GLY A 897 -16.57 6.63 15.13
CA GLY A 897 -16.41 5.45 14.29
C GLY A 897 -16.90 4.17 14.97
N GLN A 898 -17.21 3.18 14.15
CA GLN A 898 -17.69 1.87 14.59
C GLN A 898 -17.18 0.78 13.65
N ALA A 899 -16.68 -0.32 14.23
CA ALA A 899 -16.40 -1.55 13.50
C ALA A 899 -17.70 -2.21 13.02
N ASP A 900 -17.69 -2.65 11.76
CA ASP A 900 -18.70 -3.39 11.02
C ASP A 900 -20.11 -2.77 10.87
N THR A 901 -20.88 -3.36 9.95
CA THR A 901 -22.24 -2.91 9.59
C THR A 901 -23.28 -3.23 10.67
N SER A 902 -23.04 -4.22 11.53
CA SER A 902 -23.92 -4.61 12.62
C SER A 902 -23.83 -3.62 13.78
N GLY A 903 -22.62 -3.18 14.15
CA GLY A 903 -22.40 -2.13 15.14
C GLY A 903 -22.99 -0.79 14.71
N VAL A 904 -22.80 -0.40 13.44
CA VAL A 904 -23.42 0.80 12.86
C VAL A 904 -24.96 0.72 12.95
N THR A 905 -25.53 -0.43 12.58
CA THR A 905 -26.99 -0.66 12.67
C THR A 905 -27.48 -0.60 14.11
N TRP A 906 -26.72 -1.15 15.06
CA TRP A 906 -27.07 -1.13 16.49
C TRP A 906 -27.09 0.30 17.05
N LEU A 907 -26.10 1.13 16.71
CA LEU A 907 -26.05 2.55 17.09
C LEU A 907 -27.25 3.34 16.55
N GLU A 908 -27.62 3.12 15.30
CA GLU A 908 -28.77 3.77 14.67
C GLU A 908 -30.09 3.42 15.37
N GLN A 909 -30.25 2.16 15.80
CA GLN A 909 -31.46 1.69 16.48
C GLN A 909 -31.55 2.11 17.96
N ASN A 910 -30.42 2.08 18.70
CA ASN A 910 -30.42 2.21 20.16
C ASN A 910 -29.97 3.59 20.67
N VAL A 911 -29.11 4.27 19.91
CA VAL A 911 -28.58 5.61 20.22
C VAL A 911 -29.20 6.69 19.31
N GLY A 912 -29.62 6.33 18.09
CA GLY A 912 -30.23 7.26 17.14
C GLY A 912 -29.23 8.11 16.35
N ALA A 913 -27.99 7.63 16.21
CA ALA A 913 -26.92 8.30 15.49
C ALA A 913 -26.13 7.32 14.61
N THR A 914 -25.73 7.77 13.42
CA THR A 914 -24.75 7.06 12.58
C THR A 914 -23.35 7.64 12.82
N PRO A 915 -22.33 6.81 13.07
CA PRO A 915 -20.94 7.28 13.18
C PRO A 915 -20.44 7.92 11.87
N ALA A 916 -19.39 8.71 11.93
CA ALA A 916 -18.76 9.30 10.74
C ALA A 916 -17.94 8.28 9.93
N ILE A 917 -17.32 7.32 10.61
CA ILE A 917 -16.42 6.30 10.03
C ILE A 917 -17.03 4.90 10.23
N ILE A 918 -16.91 4.04 9.21
CA ILE A 918 -17.05 2.59 9.36
C ILE A 918 -15.66 1.93 9.29
N GLY A 919 -15.36 1.08 10.28
CA GLY A 919 -14.19 0.19 10.27
C GLY A 919 -14.56 -1.17 9.70
N LEU A 920 -13.80 -1.65 8.72
CA LEU A 920 -14.02 -2.92 8.02
C LEU A 920 -12.72 -3.71 7.90
N ASP A 921 -12.80 -4.99 7.52
CA ASP A 921 -11.65 -5.90 7.46
C ASP A 921 -11.55 -6.59 6.10
N MET A 922 -10.32 -6.75 5.61
CA MET A 922 -9.97 -7.52 4.42
C MET A 922 -9.71 -9.01 4.67
N ILE A 923 -9.76 -9.47 5.93
CA ILE A 923 -9.50 -10.86 6.38
C ILE A 923 -10.08 -11.94 5.45
N GLU A 924 -11.37 -11.81 5.10
CA GLU A 924 -12.09 -12.81 4.31
C GLU A 924 -11.69 -12.84 2.82
N TYR A 925 -10.88 -11.88 2.36
CA TYR A 925 -10.26 -11.89 1.02
C TYR A 925 -8.83 -12.44 1.02
N SER A 926 -8.23 -12.78 2.18
CA SER A 926 -6.94 -13.49 2.22
C SER A 926 -7.04 -14.81 1.45
N PRO A 927 -6.18 -15.08 0.43
CA PRO A 927 -6.28 -16.27 -0.41
C PRO A 927 -6.37 -17.59 0.36
N THR A 928 -5.64 -17.75 1.46
CA THR A 928 -5.73 -18.97 2.29
C THR A 928 -7.10 -19.18 2.93
N ARG A 929 -7.86 -18.12 3.24
CA ARG A 929 -9.25 -18.23 3.71
C ARG A 929 -10.23 -18.52 2.56
N VAL A 930 -9.99 -17.95 1.39
CA VAL A 930 -10.77 -18.22 0.17
C VAL A 930 -10.60 -19.68 -0.29
N GLU A 931 -9.40 -20.25 -0.16
CA GLU A 931 -9.11 -21.67 -0.40
C GLU A 931 -9.96 -22.61 0.50
N TYR A 932 -10.29 -22.17 1.73
CA TYR A 932 -11.23 -22.86 2.63
C TYR A 932 -12.71 -22.45 2.46
N GLY A 933 -13.05 -21.71 1.40
CA GLY A 933 -14.43 -21.37 1.02
C GLY A 933 -14.99 -20.08 1.63
N SER A 934 -14.14 -19.22 2.19
CA SER A 934 -14.56 -17.94 2.76
C SER A 934 -15.03 -16.95 1.67
N THR A 935 -15.96 -16.06 2.03
CA THR A 935 -16.50 -15.01 1.14
C THR A 935 -16.78 -13.73 1.93
N SER A 936 -16.82 -12.58 1.25
CA SER A 936 -16.94 -11.27 1.91
C SER A 936 -17.71 -10.26 1.09
N THR A 937 -18.46 -9.40 1.78
CA THR A 937 -19.14 -8.21 1.24
C THR A 937 -18.47 -6.91 1.67
N ALA A 938 -17.31 -6.93 2.35
CA ALA A 938 -16.76 -5.74 2.97
C ALA A 938 -16.48 -4.59 1.97
N VAL A 939 -16.09 -4.90 0.72
CA VAL A 939 -15.95 -3.89 -0.35
C VAL A 939 -17.31 -3.28 -0.74
N GLU A 940 -18.36 -4.10 -0.85
CA GLU A 940 -19.72 -3.67 -1.12
C GLU A 940 -20.28 -2.80 0.01
N ASP A 941 -20.05 -3.19 1.26
CA ASP A 941 -20.46 -2.48 2.46
C ASP A 941 -19.75 -1.12 2.61
N ALA A 942 -18.45 -1.07 2.31
CA ALA A 942 -17.69 0.18 2.21
C ALA A 942 -18.27 1.12 1.15
N ILE A 943 -18.55 0.62 -0.06
CA ILE A 943 -19.17 1.41 -1.14
C ILE A 943 -20.59 1.87 -0.75
N ALA A 944 -21.34 1.05 -0.01
CA ALA A 944 -22.67 1.41 0.48
C ALA A 944 -22.60 2.51 1.56
N PHE A 945 -21.62 2.47 2.47
CA PHE A 945 -21.44 3.48 3.50
C PHE A 945 -20.91 4.81 2.92
N ASP A 946 -19.96 4.76 1.99
CA ASP A 946 -19.44 5.91 1.27
C ASP A 946 -20.53 6.68 0.52
N LYS A 947 -21.47 5.97 -0.13
CA LYS A 947 -22.65 6.56 -0.79
C LYS A 947 -23.59 7.31 0.16
N ARG A 948 -23.50 7.07 1.47
CA ARG A 948 -24.23 7.82 2.52
C ARG A 948 -23.50 9.11 2.93
N GLY A 949 -22.31 9.36 2.37
CA GLY A 949 -21.41 10.45 2.75
C GLY A 949 -20.38 10.06 3.82
N GLY A 950 -20.32 8.78 4.21
CA GLY A 950 -19.46 8.30 5.29
C GLY A 950 -18.00 8.13 4.88
N ILE A 951 -17.13 7.96 5.88
CA ILE A 951 -15.70 7.70 5.72
C ILE A 951 -15.45 6.19 5.90
N VAL A 952 -14.56 5.62 5.11
CA VAL A 952 -14.21 4.19 5.15
C VAL A 952 -12.81 3.99 5.72
N ALA A 953 -12.70 3.13 6.72
CA ALA A 953 -11.45 2.59 7.23
C ALA A 953 -11.38 1.08 7.00
N PHE A 954 -10.19 0.58 6.67
CA PHE A 954 -9.93 -0.85 6.54
C PHE A 954 -8.67 -1.24 7.30
N GLN A 955 -8.79 -2.31 8.09
CA GLN A 955 -7.65 -3.12 8.52
C GLN A 955 -7.57 -4.42 7.73
N TRP A 956 -6.57 -5.23 8.05
CA TRP A 956 -6.44 -6.56 7.49
C TRP A 956 -5.86 -7.52 8.52
N HIS A 957 -6.71 -8.36 9.12
CA HIS A 957 -6.24 -9.54 9.83
C HIS A 957 -5.73 -10.57 8.81
N TRP A 958 -4.48 -10.39 8.36
CA TRP A 958 -3.89 -11.18 7.29
C TRP A 958 -3.69 -12.63 7.74
N ASN A 959 -4.56 -13.52 7.29
CA ASN A 959 -4.41 -14.95 7.52
C ASN A 959 -3.17 -15.46 6.75
N ALA A 960 -2.18 -16.02 7.45
CA ALA A 960 -0.83 -16.22 6.92
C ALA A 960 -0.82 -16.92 5.53
N PRO A 961 0.11 -16.54 4.62
CA PRO A 961 0.08 -17.03 3.23
C PRO A 961 0.27 -18.55 3.09
N SER A 962 0.91 -19.18 4.08
CA SER A 962 1.10 -20.62 4.19
C SER A 962 1.35 -21.01 5.67
N GLY A 963 1.69 -22.28 5.93
CA GLY A 963 2.13 -22.72 7.27
C GLY A 963 1.03 -22.90 8.31
N LEU A 964 -0.24 -22.81 7.94
CA LEU A 964 -1.38 -22.90 8.86
C LEU A 964 -1.39 -24.22 9.65
N ILE A 965 -1.50 -24.14 10.97
CA ILE A 965 -1.51 -25.29 11.89
C ILE A 965 -2.75 -26.19 11.66
N ASN A 966 -3.90 -25.57 11.39
CA ASN A 966 -5.18 -26.17 11.01
C ASN A 966 -5.51 -27.54 11.63
N ASN A 967 -5.87 -27.56 12.91
CA ASN A 967 -6.37 -28.72 13.63
C ASN A 967 -7.57 -28.36 14.53
N ASP A 968 -8.10 -29.33 15.27
CA ASP A 968 -9.31 -29.17 16.11
C ASP A 968 -9.21 -28.06 17.18
N THR A 969 -8.00 -27.69 17.64
CA THR A 969 -7.79 -26.63 18.65
C THR A 969 -7.33 -25.30 18.03
N VAL A 970 -6.61 -25.37 16.92
CA VAL A 970 -6.10 -24.24 16.13
C VAL A 970 -6.57 -24.38 14.67
N PRO A 971 -7.85 -24.10 14.39
CA PRO A 971 -8.40 -24.19 13.03
C PRO A 971 -7.83 -23.11 12.11
N TRP A 972 -7.83 -23.38 10.79
CA TRP A 972 -7.26 -22.50 9.74
C TRP A 972 -7.67 -21.02 9.82
N TRP A 973 -8.87 -20.72 10.31
CA TRP A 973 -9.40 -19.36 10.41
C TRP A 973 -8.73 -18.49 11.49
N LYS A 974 -7.92 -19.10 12.36
CA LYS A 974 -7.01 -18.42 13.31
C LYS A 974 -5.64 -18.09 12.72
N GLY A 975 -5.42 -18.32 11.43
CA GLY A 975 -4.12 -18.24 10.76
C GLY A 975 -3.45 -16.87 10.74
N PHE A 976 -4.10 -15.81 11.22
CA PHE A 976 -3.51 -14.49 11.40
C PHE A 976 -2.74 -14.36 12.74
N TYR A 977 -3.05 -15.19 13.74
CA TYR A 977 -2.29 -15.24 14.99
C TYR A 977 -0.95 -15.96 14.81
N SER A 978 0.06 -15.55 15.58
CA SER A 978 1.40 -16.16 15.61
C SER A 978 1.38 -17.64 15.98
N TYR A 979 0.50 -18.05 16.91
CA TYR A 979 0.30 -19.47 17.25
C TYR A 979 -0.51 -20.24 16.19
N GLY A 980 -1.11 -19.54 15.22
CA GLY A 980 -1.94 -20.11 14.15
C GLY A 980 -1.16 -20.65 12.96
N THR A 981 0.15 -20.37 12.87
CA THR A 981 0.99 -20.67 11.70
C THR A 981 2.44 -21.00 12.08
N THR A 982 3.12 -21.74 11.21
CA THR A 982 4.59 -21.94 11.22
C THR A 982 5.29 -21.07 10.16
N PHE A 983 4.63 -20.05 9.62
CA PHE A 983 5.18 -19.18 8.57
C PHE A 983 6.34 -18.32 9.09
N ASP A 984 7.53 -18.43 8.49
CA ASP A 984 8.71 -17.63 8.85
C ASP A 984 8.83 -16.40 7.93
N LEU A 985 8.46 -15.23 8.46
CA LEU A 985 8.55 -13.97 7.72
C LEU A 985 10.01 -13.56 7.46
N THR A 986 10.94 -13.82 8.38
CA THR A 986 12.34 -13.43 8.21
C THR A 986 12.99 -14.26 7.10
N ALA A 987 12.77 -15.57 7.08
CA ALA A 987 13.22 -16.45 6.00
C ALA A 987 12.57 -16.07 4.66
N ALA A 988 11.26 -15.82 4.64
CA ALA A 988 10.56 -15.40 3.42
C ALA A 988 11.12 -14.08 2.85
N LEU A 989 11.34 -13.05 3.68
CA LEU A 989 11.92 -11.78 3.22
C LEU A 989 13.40 -11.89 2.82
N ALA A 990 14.15 -12.83 3.41
CA ALA A 990 15.54 -13.09 3.06
C ALA A 990 15.72 -13.78 1.70
N ASP A 991 14.71 -14.50 1.20
CA ASP A 991 14.69 -15.07 -0.15
C ASP A 991 13.54 -14.51 -1.02
N PRO A 992 13.73 -13.35 -1.68
CA PRO A 992 12.78 -12.80 -2.65
C PRO A 992 12.55 -13.68 -3.90
N ALA A 993 13.33 -14.75 -4.09
CA ALA A 993 13.12 -15.73 -5.15
C ALA A 993 12.28 -16.94 -4.67
N GLY A 994 12.17 -17.14 -3.35
CA GLY A 994 11.61 -18.30 -2.67
C GLY A 994 10.08 -18.37 -2.64
N SER A 995 9.59 -19.55 -2.28
CA SER A 995 8.18 -19.95 -2.32
C SER A 995 7.29 -19.04 -1.46
N ASP A 996 7.65 -18.86 -0.19
CA ASP A 996 6.87 -18.10 0.79
C ASP A 996 6.86 -16.57 0.51
N TYR A 997 7.93 -15.99 -0.07
CA TYR A 997 7.92 -14.59 -0.53
C TYR A 997 6.91 -14.35 -1.67
N ALA A 998 6.79 -15.30 -2.59
CA ALA A 998 5.82 -15.18 -3.67
C ALA A 998 4.38 -15.42 -3.21
N LEU A 999 4.16 -16.18 -2.13
CA LEU A 999 2.85 -16.27 -1.47
C LEU A 999 2.50 -14.98 -0.73
N ILE A 1000 3.48 -14.29 -0.12
CA ILE A 1000 3.31 -12.89 0.32
C ILE A 1000 2.81 -12.02 -0.85
N LEU A 1001 3.48 -12.06 -2.01
CA LEU A 1001 3.05 -11.28 -3.18
C LEU A 1001 1.65 -11.67 -3.71
N ARG A 1002 1.29 -12.96 -3.71
CA ARG A 1002 -0.07 -13.45 -4.07
C ARG A 1002 -1.14 -12.79 -3.22
N ASP A 1003 -0.94 -12.78 -1.90
CA ASP A 1003 -1.89 -12.24 -0.94
C ASP A 1003 -1.99 -10.71 -1.07
N LEU A 1004 -0.85 -10.03 -1.21
CA LEU A 1004 -0.80 -8.61 -1.52
C LEU A 1004 -1.58 -8.27 -2.80
N ASP A 1005 -1.40 -9.04 -3.87
CA ASP A 1005 -2.08 -8.80 -5.14
C ASP A 1005 -3.61 -9.03 -5.04
N ALA A 1006 -4.03 -10.04 -4.25
CA ALA A 1006 -5.44 -10.31 -3.98
C ALA A 1006 -6.13 -9.17 -3.21
N ILE A 1007 -5.47 -8.59 -2.21
CA ILE A 1007 -6.01 -7.43 -1.47
C ILE A 1007 -5.93 -6.15 -2.30
N ALA A 1008 -4.85 -5.95 -3.07
CA ALA A 1008 -4.74 -4.83 -3.97
C ALA A 1008 -5.88 -4.80 -5.01
N PHE A 1009 -6.32 -5.96 -5.51
CA PHE A 1009 -7.51 -6.07 -6.36
C PHE A 1009 -8.78 -5.53 -5.66
N GLN A 1010 -9.00 -5.84 -4.38
CA GLN A 1010 -10.16 -5.31 -3.63
C GLN A 1010 -10.07 -3.80 -3.41
N LEU A 1011 -8.88 -3.30 -3.05
CA LEU A 1011 -8.62 -1.86 -2.91
C LEU A 1011 -8.76 -1.12 -4.26
N LEU A 1012 -8.44 -1.78 -5.38
CA LEU A 1012 -8.63 -1.23 -6.72
C LEU A 1012 -10.11 -1.12 -7.12
N ARG A 1013 -10.98 -1.99 -6.60
CA ARG A 1013 -12.45 -1.86 -6.75
C ARG A 1013 -12.97 -0.65 -5.99
N LEU A 1014 -12.45 -0.38 -4.79
CA LEU A 1014 -12.75 0.83 -4.01
C LEU A 1014 -12.23 2.10 -4.72
N GLN A 1015 -11.03 2.05 -5.29
CA GLN A 1015 -10.47 3.13 -6.12
C GLN A 1015 -11.35 3.43 -7.34
N ALA A 1016 -11.81 2.40 -8.06
CA ALA A 1016 -12.71 2.56 -9.20
C ALA A 1016 -14.08 3.15 -8.81
N ALA A 1017 -14.55 2.85 -7.60
CA ALA A 1017 -15.74 3.47 -7.00
C ALA A 1017 -15.48 4.86 -6.38
N GLN A 1018 -14.28 5.43 -6.55
CA GLN A 1018 -13.83 6.70 -5.94
C GLN A 1018 -14.01 6.75 -4.42
N VAL A 1019 -13.75 5.63 -3.73
CA VAL A 1019 -13.80 5.50 -2.26
C VAL A 1019 -12.38 5.62 -1.68
N PRO A 1020 -12.06 6.73 -0.99
CA PRO A 1020 -10.86 6.83 -0.16
C PRO A 1020 -10.91 5.86 1.02
N VAL A 1021 -9.75 5.32 1.40
CA VAL A 1021 -9.62 4.33 2.48
C VAL A 1021 -8.56 4.77 3.47
N LEU A 1022 -8.92 4.85 4.74
CA LEU A 1022 -7.96 4.86 5.85
C LEU A 1022 -7.42 3.43 5.98
N TRP A 1023 -6.23 3.19 5.43
CA TRP A 1023 -5.66 1.85 5.24
C TRP A 1023 -4.67 1.55 6.37
N ARG A 1024 -5.03 0.61 7.24
CA ARG A 1024 -4.29 0.21 8.44
C ARG A 1024 -3.86 -1.27 8.36
N PRO A 1025 -2.85 -1.60 7.55
CA PRO A 1025 -2.32 -2.95 7.49
C PRO A 1025 -1.34 -3.22 8.63
N LEU A 1026 -1.09 -4.51 8.90
CA LEU A 1026 -0.09 -4.98 9.86
C LEU A 1026 -0.27 -4.33 11.25
N HIS A 1027 -1.51 -4.26 11.72
CA HIS A 1027 -1.83 -3.62 13.00
C HIS A 1027 -1.27 -4.38 14.21
N GLU A 1028 -1.15 -3.70 15.34
CA GLU A 1028 -0.65 -4.23 16.62
C GLU A 1028 0.69 -4.98 16.50
N ALA A 1029 1.57 -4.52 15.60
CA ALA A 1029 2.78 -5.24 15.23
C ALA A 1029 3.74 -5.50 16.41
N ASP A 1030 3.85 -4.54 17.33
CA ASP A 1030 4.70 -4.64 18.53
C ASP A 1030 4.08 -5.50 19.64
N GLY A 1031 2.80 -5.84 19.55
CA GLY A 1031 2.17 -6.85 20.42
C GLY A 1031 2.62 -8.28 20.15
N THR A 1032 3.15 -8.56 18.95
CA THR A 1032 3.69 -9.87 18.50
C THR A 1032 2.71 -11.06 18.43
N TRP A 1033 1.46 -10.90 18.88
CA TRP A 1033 0.42 -11.94 18.80
C TRP A 1033 -0.08 -12.22 17.37
N PHE A 1034 0.18 -11.32 16.42
CA PHE A 1034 0.00 -11.56 14.99
C PHE A 1034 1.33 -11.92 14.30
N TRP A 1035 1.26 -12.79 13.29
CA TRP A 1035 2.46 -13.40 12.70
C TRP A 1035 3.42 -12.38 12.06
N TRP A 1036 2.94 -11.22 11.61
CA TRP A 1036 3.77 -10.13 11.08
C TRP A 1036 4.56 -9.36 12.15
N GLY A 1037 4.18 -9.52 13.43
CA GLY A 1037 4.91 -8.98 14.59
C GLY A 1037 5.91 -9.99 15.18
N ASN A 1038 5.61 -11.28 15.14
CA ASN A 1038 6.38 -12.35 15.80
C ASN A 1038 7.89 -12.44 15.42
N PHE A 1039 8.29 -11.80 14.32
CA PHE A 1039 9.66 -11.81 13.77
C PHE A 1039 10.43 -10.49 14.04
N GLY A 1040 9.92 -9.66 14.95
CA GLY A 1040 10.56 -8.43 15.40
C GLY A 1040 10.44 -7.25 14.42
N PRO A 1041 10.93 -6.07 14.84
CA PRO A 1041 10.66 -4.80 14.16
C PRO A 1041 11.19 -4.74 12.72
N GLU A 1042 12.38 -5.27 12.45
CA GLU A 1042 12.98 -5.17 11.10
C GLU A 1042 12.18 -5.96 10.06
N SER A 1043 11.74 -7.18 10.40
CA SER A 1043 10.90 -8.00 9.52
C SER A 1043 9.54 -7.35 9.26
N SER A 1044 8.93 -6.76 10.30
CA SER A 1044 7.65 -6.06 10.19
C SER A 1044 7.74 -4.79 9.33
N LYS A 1045 8.75 -3.95 9.55
CA LYS A 1045 9.02 -2.74 8.73
C LYS A 1045 9.32 -3.09 7.27
N ALA A 1046 10.08 -4.16 7.03
CA ALA A 1046 10.36 -4.64 5.67
C ALA A 1046 9.09 -5.12 4.96
N LEU A 1047 8.18 -5.82 5.66
CA LEU A 1047 6.87 -6.22 5.13
C LEU A 1047 5.96 -5.01 4.85
N TYR A 1048 5.92 -4.01 5.74
CA TYR A 1048 5.15 -2.77 5.54
C TYR A 1048 5.66 -2.02 4.30
N LYS A 1049 6.98 -1.89 4.14
CA LYS A 1049 7.60 -1.27 2.95
C LYS A 1049 7.32 -2.05 1.67
N LEU A 1050 7.38 -3.39 1.72
CA LEU A 1050 7.00 -4.25 0.60
C LEU A 1050 5.54 -4.02 0.19
N MET A 1051 4.62 -3.98 1.16
CA MET A 1051 3.21 -3.68 0.90
C MET A 1051 3.03 -2.28 0.29
N TYR A 1052 3.72 -1.27 0.83
CA TYR A 1052 3.70 0.10 0.30
C TYR A 1052 4.13 0.13 -1.18
N THR A 1053 5.31 -0.40 -1.50
CA THR A 1053 5.80 -0.46 -2.88
C THR A 1053 4.87 -1.29 -3.78
N ARG A 1054 4.35 -2.44 -3.30
CA ARG A 1054 3.44 -3.29 -4.09
C ARG A 1054 2.11 -2.59 -4.38
N PHE A 1055 1.52 -1.91 -3.41
CA PHE A 1055 0.21 -1.26 -3.57
C PHE A 1055 0.33 0.07 -4.31
N THR A 1056 1.27 0.92 -3.88
CA THR A 1056 1.41 2.29 -4.37
C THR A 1056 2.24 2.35 -5.66
N GLU A 1057 3.36 1.65 -5.78
CA GLU A 1057 4.23 1.78 -6.96
C GLU A 1057 3.85 0.80 -8.09
N HIS A 1058 3.51 -0.45 -7.75
CA HIS A 1058 3.14 -1.49 -8.71
C HIS A 1058 1.65 -1.42 -9.08
N HIS A 1059 0.73 -1.66 -8.13
CA HIS A 1059 -0.73 -1.65 -8.39
C HIS A 1059 -1.37 -0.26 -8.59
N LYS A 1060 -0.58 0.81 -8.45
CA LYS A 1060 -1.04 2.21 -8.62
C LYS A 1060 -2.27 2.56 -7.77
N LEU A 1061 -2.32 2.09 -6.52
CA LEU A 1061 -3.36 2.50 -5.56
C LEU A 1061 -3.12 3.95 -5.11
N ARG A 1062 -4.10 4.81 -5.37
CA ARG A 1062 -4.12 6.27 -5.11
C ARG A 1062 -5.26 6.67 -4.17
N ASN A 1063 -6.07 5.71 -3.73
CA ASN A 1063 -7.18 5.92 -2.81
C ASN A 1063 -6.83 5.69 -1.33
N LEU A 1064 -5.61 5.26 -1.02
CA LEU A 1064 -5.18 4.90 0.34
C LEU A 1064 -4.57 6.10 1.09
N ILE A 1065 -4.89 6.19 2.37
CA ILE A 1065 -4.19 6.99 3.38
C ILE A 1065 -3.54 5.98 4.33
N TRP A 1066 -2.21 5.95 4.43
CA TRP A 1066 -1.46 4.90 5.10
C TRP A 1066 -1.37 5.13 6.61
N LEU A 1067 -1.86 4.18 7.40
CA LEU A 1067 -1.78 4.19 8.85
C LEU A 1067 -0.68 3.24 9.34
N TRP A 1068 0.03 3.65 10.39
CA TRP A 1068 0.90 2.80 11.19
C TRP A 1068 0.33 2.66 12.61
N ASN A 1069 0.42 1.47 13.20
CA ASN A 1069 -0.27 1.11 14.43
C ASN A 1069 0.69 0.47 15.44
N SER A 1070 1.46 1.33 16.10
CA SER A 1070 2.38 1.02 17.21
C SER A 1070 2.97 2.33 17.70
N VAL A 1071 3.15 2.46 19.03
CA VAL A 1071 3.80 3.61 19.66
C VAL A 1071 5.32 3.47 19.75
N THR A 1072 5.84 2.26 19.51
CA THR A 1072 7.21 1.88 19.85
C THR A 1072 8.21 2.31 18.76
N PRO A 1073 9.18 3.21 19.06
CA PRO A 1073 10.01 3.82 18.01
C PRO A 1073 10.85 2.86 17.16
N SER A 1074 11.26 1.71 17.70
CA SER A 1074 12.02 0.69 16.95
C SER A 1074 11.20 0.03 15.83
N TRP A 1075 9.88 0.03 15.93
CA TRP A 1075 8.96 -0.60 14.98
C TRP A 1075 8.49 0.34 13.87
N TYR A 1076 8.67 1.66 14.01
CA TYR A 1076 8.15 2.64 13.07
C TYR A 1076 8.81 2.55 11.68
N PRO A 1077 8.05 2.33 10.59
CA PRO A 1077 8.62 2.11 9.25
C PRO A 1077 9.12 3.38 8.56
N GLY A 1078 8.66 4.57 8.96
CA GLY A 1078 9.20 5.84 8.48
C GLY A 1078 8.17 6.90 8.06
N ASN A 1079 8.58 8.17 8.15
CA ASN A 1079 7.76 9.33 7.79
C ASN A 1079 7.45 9.45 6.29
N ASP A 1080 8.16 8.70 5.45
CA ASP A 1080 8.09 8.68 3.97
C ASP A 1080 7.06 7.69 3.42
N ILE A 1081 6.55 6.77 4.24
CA ILE A 1081 5.56 5.74 3.84
C ILE A 1081 4.35 5.62 4.78
N VAL A 1082 4.20 6.54 5.74
CA VAL A 1082 3.05 6.62 6.68
C VAL A 1082 2.42 8.02 6.63
N ASP A 1083 1.09 8.11 6.54
CA ASP A 1083 0.32 9.36 6.54
C ASP A 1083 -0.21 9.76 7.93
N ILE A 1084 -0.64 8.76 8.71
CA ILE A 1084 -1.30 8.91 10.02
C ILE A 1084 -0.74 7.86 10.99
N LEU A 1085 -0.52 8.26 12.24
CA LEU A 1085 -0.12 7.38 13.33
C LEU A 1085 -1.33 6.92 14.14
N SER A 1086 -1.25 5.73 14.75
CA SER A 1086 -2.37 5.16 15.48
C SER A 1086 -1.97 4.22 16.62
N TYR A 1087 -2.92 4.01 17.53
CA TYR A 1087 -2.82 3.09 18.65
C TYR A 1087 -4.20 2.49 18.94
N ASP A 1088 -4.25 1.20 19.26
CA ASP A 1088 -5.47 0.47 19.58
C ASP A 1088 -5.60 0.37 21.11
N SER A 1089 -6.77 0.70 21.67
CA SER A 1089 -6.90 0.97 23.11
C SER A 1089 -8.01 0.15 23.77
N TYR A 1090 -7.60 -0.81 24.60
CA TYR A 1090 -8.48 -1.71 25.35
C TYR A 1090 -8.23 -1.60 26.87
N PRO A 1091 -8.57 -0.46 27.52
CA PRO A 1091 -8.41 -0.31 28.95
C PRO A 1091 -9.46 -1.13 29.73
N ALA A 1092 -9.33 -1.17 31.05
CA ALA A 1092 -10.28 -1.85 31.93
C ALA A 1092 -11.74 -1.41 31.69
N ALA A 1093 -12.68 -2.34 31.91
CA ALA A 1093 -14.10 -2.12 31.63
C ALA A 1093 -14.66 -0.87 32.34
N GLY A 1094 -15.19 0.08 31.57
CA GLY A 1094 -15.72 1.35 32.05
C GLY A 1094 -14.70 2.48 32.24
N ASP A 1095 -13.42 2.26 31.92
CA ASP A 1095 -12.42 3.33 31.83
C ASP A 1095 -12.59 4.12 30.52
N HIS A 1096 -12.98 5.39 30.64
CA HIS A 1096 -13.19 6.32 29.53
C HIS A 1096 -12.13 7.42 29.47
N GLY A 1097 -10.92 7.14 29.99
CA GLY A 1097 -9.77 8.06 30.02
C GLY A 1097 -9.29 8.53 28.63
N PRO A 1098 -8.34 9.49 28.60
CA PRO A 1098 -7.95 10.20 27.37
C PRO A 1098 -6.91 9.47 26.50
N VAL A 1099 -6.41 8.30 26.96
CA VAL A 1099 -5.30 7.56 26.32
C VAL A 1099 -4.05 8.46 26.16
N GLY A 1100 -3.80 9.33 27.15
CA GLY A 1100 -2.89 10.48 27.02
C GLY A 1100 -1.41 10.12 26.89
N VAL A 1101 -0.96 9.00 27.47
CA VAL A 1101 0.43 8.54 27.38
C VAL A 1101 0.78 8.20 25.92
N GLN A 1102 -0.06 7.39 25.28
CA GLN A 1102 0.12 6.95 23.89
C GLN A 1102 -0.11 8.09 22.91
N TYR A 1103 -1.03 9.02 23.20
CA TYR A 1103 -1.20 10.26 22.42
C TYR A 1103 0.14 11.03 22.31
N GLN A 1104 0.80 11.29 23.44
CA GLN A 1104 2.08 12.01 23.47
C GLN A 1104 3.22 11.19 22.83
N ALA A 1105 3.24 9.86 23.01
CA ALA A 1105 4.20 8.98 22.37
C ALA A 1105 4.10 9.04 20.83
N LEU A 1106 2.89 9.03 20.26
CA LEU A 1106 2.69 9.16 18.82
C LEU A 1106 3.03 10.56 18.29
N LEU A 1107 2.74 11.62 19.04
CA LEU A 1107 3.18 12.98 18.67
C LEU A 1107 4.70 13.08 18.60
N ALA A 1108 5.42 12.47 19.56
CA ALA A 1108 6.87 12.41 19.54
C ALA A 1108 7.39 11.57 18.36
N LEU A 1109 6.81 10.38 18.14
CA LEU A 1109 7.19 9.46 17.07
C LEU A 1109 7.05 10.08 15.67
N GLY A 1110 5.95 10.79 15.44
CA GLY A 1110 5.67 11.50 14.19
C GLY A 1110 6.28 12.90 14.10
N GLU A 1111 7.12 13.32 15.06
CA GLU A 1111 7.68 14.67 15.16
C GLU A 1111 6.62 15.81 15.08
N ASN A 1112 5.38 15.56 15.54
CA ASN A 1112 4.19 16.42 15.36
C ASN A 1112 3.87 16.77 13.89
N LYS A 1113 4.36 15.98 12.93
CA LYS A 1113 4.13 16.11 11.47
C LYS A 1113 3.02 15.17 10.95
N LYS A 1114 2.50 14.27 11.77
CA LYS A 1114 1.45 13.30 11.43
C LYS A 1114 0.23 13.51 12.35
N MET A 1115 -0.97 13.24 11.85
CA MET A 1115 -2.15 13.11 12.73
C MET A 1115 -2.04 11.81 13.54
N VAL A 1116 -2.63 11.79 14.73
CA VAL A 1116 -2.74 10.59 15.58
C VAL A 1116 -4.22 10.19 15.74
N THR A 1117 -4.50 8.88 15.83
CA THR A 1117 -5.88 8.37 15.88
C THR A 1117 -6.04 7.04 16.64
N LEU A 1118 -7.28 6.70 17.02
CA LEU A 1118 -7.64 5.46 17.72
C LEU A 1118 -8.52 4.55 16.84
N PRO A 1119 -7.94 3.74 15.93
CA PRO A 1119 -8.68 2.97 14.94
C PRO A 1119 -9.26 1.66 15.48
N GLU A 1120 -8.94 1.29 16.72
CA GLU A 1120 -9.76 0.43 17.57
C GLU A 1120 -9.82 1.00 18.99
N VAL A 1121 -11.01 0.97 19.60
CA VAL A 1121 -11.19 1.19 21.04
C VAL A 1121 -12.17 0.18 21.62
N GLY A 1122 -11.82 -0.39 22.77
CA GLY A 1122 -12.74 -1.15 23.60
C GLY A 1122 -13.70 -0.22 24.35
N SER A 1123 -13.16 0.70 25.15
CA SER A 1123 -13.91 1.76 25.82
C SER A 1123 -13.76 3.08 25.05
N ILE A 1124 -14.88 3.75 24.75
CA ILE A 1124 -14.87 5.03 24.02
C ILE A 1124 -14.34 6.13 24.96
N PRO A 1125 -13.33 6.94 24.57
CA PRO A 1125 -12.85 8.05 25.39
C PRO A 1125 -13.93 9.12 25.63
N ASP A 1126 -14.01 9.66 26.85
CA ASP A 1126 -14.99 10.72 27.15
C ASP A 1126 -14.55 12.07 26.53
N PRO A 1127 -15.38 12.70 25.68
CA PRO A 1127 -15.03 13.98 25.03
C PRO A 1127 -14.75 15.13 26.01
N ASP A 1128 -15.35 15.12 27.21
CA ASP A 1128 -15.02 16.11 28.26
C ASP A 1128 -13.58 15.94 28.75
N ILE A 1129 -13.12 14.70 28.90
CA ILE A 1129 -11.77 14.36 29.39
C ILE A 1129 -10.74 14.63 28.28
N LEU A 1130 -11.01 14.21 27.04
CA LEU A 1130 -10.15 14.52 25.88
C LEU A 1130 -9.85 16.02 25.77
N LYS A 1131 -10.89 16.84 25.91
CA LYS A 1131 -10.79 18.30 25.86
C LYS A 1131 -9.99 18.89 27.02
N ALA A 1132 -10.09 18.33 28.23
CA ALA A 1132 -9.35 18.78 29.39
C ALA A 1132 -7.86 18.41 29.35
N TYR A 1133 -7.51 17.30 28.67
CA TYR A 1133 -6.14 16.83 28.48
C TYR A 1133 -5.48 17.36 27.20
N HIS A 1134 -6.23 18.06 26.34
CA HIS A 1134 -5.79 18.43 24.98
C HIS A 1134 -5.33 17.21 24.14
N ALA A 1135 -5.98 16.06 24.36
CA ALA A 1135 -5.74 14.85 23.59
C ALA A 1135 -6.55 14.90 22.28
N ASP A 1136 -6.05 15.70 21.31
CA ASP A 1136 -6.68 15.92 20.00
C ASP A 1136 -6.55 14.69 19.07
N TRP A 1137 -7.06 13.54 19.50
CA TRP A 1137 -7.21 12.36 18.66
C TRP A 1137 -8.10 12.66 17.45
N SER A 1138 -7.64 12.31 16.24
CA SER A 1138 -8.39 12.62 15.01
C SER A 1138 -9.75 11.91 14.98
N TYR A 1139 -9.79 10.62 15.30
CA TYR A 1139 -11.01 9.84 15.38
C TYR A 1139 -10.89 8.67 16.36
N PHE A 1140 -12.02 8.08 16.72
CA PHE A 1140 -12.07 6.76 17.36
C PHE A 1140 -12.90 5.80 16.51
N VAL A 1141 -12.64 4.49 16.58
CA VAL A 1141 -13.50 3.43 16.02
C VAL A 1141 -13.73 2.39 17.10
N THR A 1142 -14.96 2.29 17.61
CA THR A 1142 -15.31 1.29 18.63
C THR A 1142 -15.29 -0.09 18.02
N TRP A 1143 -14.70 -1.08 18.72
CA TRP A 1143 -14.77 -2.47 18.29
C TRP A 1143 -16.21 -3.02 18.34
N ASN A 1144 -16.41 -4.24 17.84
CA ASN A 1144 -17.73 -4.84 17.72
C ASN A 1144 -18.11 -5.69 18.95
N ASP A 1145 -19.17 -6.48 18.82
CA ASP A 1145 -19.72 -7.34 19.86
C ASP A 1145 -19.86 -6.65 21.23
N GLU A 1146 -19.24 -7.17 22.30
CA GLU A 1146 -19.44 -6.73 23.67
C GLU A 1146 -19.00 -5.27 23.93
N TYR A 1147 -18.09 -4.73 23.12
CA TYR A 1147 -17.63 -3.35 23.25
C TYR A 1147 -18.72 -2.34 22.81
N ILE A 1148 -19.61 -2.73 21.89
CA ILE A 1148 -20.70 -1.88 21.41
C ILE A 1148 -22.09 -2.28 21.91
N ASN A 1149 -22.41 -3.58 21.93
CA ASN A 1149 -23.76 -4.07 22.17
C ASN A 1149 -24.07 -4.39 23.64
N ALA A 1150 -23.04 -4.65 24.46
CA ALA A 1150 -23.17 -4.83 25.91
C ALA A 1150 -22.98 -3.50 26.67
N ASP A 1151 -23.24 -3.53 27.98
CA ASP A 1151 -23.04 -2.39 28.88
C ASP A 1151 -21.73 -2.46 29.69
N THR A 1152 -20.95 -3.53 29.55
CA THR A 1152 -19.71 -3.80 30.31
C THR A 1152 -18.65 -2.72 30.13
N TYR A 1153 -18.32 -2.38 28.88
CA TYR A 1153 -17.28 -1.39 28.54
C TYR A 1153 -17.89 -0.01 28.31
N ASN A 1154 -18.93 0.06 27.48
CA ASN A 1154 -19.62 1.30 27.13
C ASN A 1154 -21.10 1.15 27.46
N ASN A 1155 -21.57 1.61 28.63
CA ASN A 1155 -23.00 1.52 28.95
C ASN A 1155 -23.87 2.43 28.05
N LEU A 1156 -25.14 2.06 27.85
CA LEU A 1156 -26.06 2.78 26.95
C LEU A 1156 -26.23 4.28 27.29
N ALA A 1157 -26.16 4.66 28.58
CA ALA A 1157 -26.26 6.05 28.98
C ALA A 1157 -25.01 6.84 28.55
N PHE A 1158 -23.82 6.26 28.72
CA PHE A 1158 -22.56 6.83 28.25
C PHE A 1158 -22.51 6.93 26.71
N LYS A 1159 -22.88 5.86 25.98
CA LYS A 1159 -23.00 5.88 24.51
C LYS A 1159 -23.90 7.03 24.04
N LYS A 1160 -25.03 7.27 24.73
CA LYS A 1160 -25.92 8.42 24.46
C LYS A 1160 -25.30 9.78 24.82
N LYS A 1161 -24.52 9.89 25.91
CA LYS A 1161 -23.74 11.10 26.24
C LYS A 1161 -22.80 11.47 25.09
N VAL A 1162 -21.92 10.54 24.71
CA VAL A 1162 -20.88 10.75 23.69
C VAL A 1162 -21.48 11.14 22.35
N TYR A 1163 -22.49 10.41 21.86
CA TYR A 1163 -23.10 10.72 20.56
C TYR A 1163 -24.02 11.97 20.59
N ALA A 1164 -24.46 12.43 21.75
CA ALA A 1164 -25.16 13.72 21.89
C ALA A 1164 -24.21 14.93 21.87
N ASP A 1165 -22.92 14.74 22.16
CA ASP A 1165 -21.93 15.80 22.19
C ASP A 1165 -21.74 16.46 20.79
N PRO A 1166 -21.70 17.81 20.69
CA PRO A 1166 -21.47 18.51 19.42
C PRO A 1166 -20.03 18.44 18.90
N THR A 1167 -19.05 18.07 19.74
CA THR A 1167 -17.63 17.91 19.35
C THR A 1167 -17.35 16.54 18.73
N VAL A 1168 -18.17 15.54 19.02
CA VAL A 1168 -18.09 14.19 18.44
C VAL A 1168 -18.79 14.18 17.08
N LEU A 1169 -18.03 14.25 15.99
CA LEU A 1169 -18.57 14.38 14.63
C LEU A 1169 -19.18 13.06 14.14
N LYS A 1170 -20.41 13.13 13.64
CA LYS A 1170 -21.21 12.00 13.13
C LYS A 1170 -21.39 12.12 11.61
N LEU A 1171 -21.97 11.11 10.95
CA LEU A 1171 -22.21 11.13 9.49
C LEU A 1171 -22.85 12.43 8.99
N LYS A 1172 -23.87 12.92 9.71
CA LYS A 1172 -24.63 14.14 9.39
C LYS A 1172 -23.78 15.43 9.44
N ASP A 1173 -22.66 15.42 10.16
CA ASP A 1173 -21.82 16.59 10.44
C ASP A 1173 -20.68 16.74 9.42
N LEU A 1174 -20.47 15.73 8.56
CA LEU A 1174 -19.39 15.70 7.55
C LEU A 1174 -19.61 16.65 6.36
N GLY A 1175 -20.87 16.99 6.05
CA GLY A 1175 -21.21 17.76 4.85
C GLY A 1175 -20.77 17.08 3.55
N ASN A 1176 -20.40 17.87 2.53
CA ASN A 1176 -19.90 17.36 1.25
C ASN A 1176 -18.37 17.38 1.20
N TRP A 1177 -17.72 16.58 2.05
CA TRP A 1177 -16.26 16.55 2.18
C TRP A 1177 -15.55 16.11 0.89
N LYS A 1178 -16.17 15.28 0.04
CA LYS A 1178 -15.59 14.85 -1.26
C LYS A 1178 -15.46 15.97 -2.28
N GLY A 1179 -16.18 17.08 -2.13
CA GLY A 1179 -16.15 18.22 -3.06
C GLY A 1179 -16.89 18.01 -4.39
N VAL A 1180 -17.32 16.80 -4.71
CA VAL A 1180 -18.16 16.51 -5.87
C VAL A 1180 -19.59 16.97 -5.58
N GLN A 1181 -20.15 17.89 -6.38
CA GLN A 1181 -21.60 18.14 -6.33
C GLN A 1181 -22.33 16.87 -6.80
N SER A 1182 -22.97 16.16 -5.88
CA SER A 1182 -23.84 15.05 -6.23
C SER A 1182 -25.01 15.56 -7.09
N ARG A 1183 -24.91 15.38 -8.41
CA ARG A 1183 -26.04 15.56 -9.34
C ARG A 1183 -27.04 14.40 -9.25
N ILE A 1184 -27.37 14.01 -8.03
CA ILE A 1184 -28.44 13.05 -7.72
C ILE A 1184 -29.38 13.76 -6.77
N LYS A 1185 -30.43 14.38 -7.33
CA LYS A 1185 -31.59 14.79 -6.54
C LYS A 1185 -32.18 13.52 -5.93
N ALA A 1186 -32.24 13.46 -4.61
CA ALA A 1186 -32.99 12.42 -3.92
C ALA A 1186 -34.44 12.39 -4.45
N CYS A 1187 -34.88 11.24 -4.95
CA CYS A 1187 -36.24 11.07 -5.45
C CYS A 1187 -37.17 10.92 -4.24
N GLY A 1188 -37.87 12.01 -3.92
CA GLY A 1188 -38.54 12.30 -2.65
C GLY A 1188 -39.28 11.17 -1.92
N ALA A 1189 -39.02 11.09 -0.62
CA ALA A 1189 -39.99 10.63 0.36
C ALA A 1189 -41.01 11.76 0.65
N SER A 1190 -42.19 11.73 0.02
CA SER A 1190 -43.34 12.57 0.44
C SER A 1190 -44.71 12.02 0.00
N THR A 1191 -45.00 10.75 0.30
CA THR A 1191 -46.36 10.22 0.22
C THR A 1191 -47.19 10.64 1.44
N ARG A 1192 -47.81 11.84 1.38
CA ARG A 1192 -49.12 12.23 1.98
C ARG A 1192 -49.26 13.76 2.12
N ALA A 1193 -49.99 14.39 1.20
CA ALA A 1193 -50.87 15.56 1.46
C ALA A 1193 -51.51 16.11 0.16
N ALA A 1194 -52.47 15.38 -0.42
CA ALA A 1194 -53.37 15.92 -1.46
C ALA A 1194 -54.63 15.05 -1.62
N GLN A 1195 -55.52 15.10 -0.62
CA GLN A 1195 -56.92 14.70 -0.79
C GLN A 1195 -57.81 15.94 -0.58
N LYS A 1196 -57.82 16.82 -1.58
CA LYS A 1196 -58.92 17.72 -1.98
C LYS A 1196 -58.50 18.55 -3.19
#